data_AF-A0ABD7B235-F1
#
_entry.id   AF-A0ABD7B235-F1
#
_cell.length_a   1.000
_cell.length_b   1.000
_cell.length_c   1.000
_cell.angle_alpha   90.00
_cell.angle_beta   90.00
_cell.angle_gamma   90.00
#
_symmetry.space_group_name_H-M   'P 1'
#
loop_
_entity.id
_entity.type
_entity.pdbx_description
1 polymer ?
#
loop_
_entity_poly.entity_id
_entity_poly.type
_entity_poly.pdbx_seq_one_letter_code
_entity_poly.pdbx_strand_id
1 'polypeptide(L)'
;MTWNTLSRLALPLCGLVLSGHVFAADAEKPLLQEGKKTLYQRVLTTPGCKLAETAGDDKGQIQPAFSSLYVYKKEDAKGQSWLKVGPDSYGKTIGWLPTSCTVDWKMQLTLAFTNPANRDRLLFFKEKKSLDDILSAPDPVSLVAPLRAKLKRDGHADGIQAQEPEYFVDLQKQFYLLPILSGEEVMTEDGFYTRLLNVASVSKVDAEPKQEDSVNQLKGFNASVVFVIDSTISMGPYIERTKEAVNKIYDKIKQEHLDGQVKFGLVSYRSNTKAVPGLEYRTKIYADPNHVKDGADFLKKVADLKEAKVSSSLYDEDAYSGVLSAIDDIDWSPFGARYMVLITDAGAIDGSNKLSGSGLDASQLRLEAGNRGIAIYTLHLKTSGGKDNHAKAESQYRDLSNFDSTHSNLYQAVNAGDIKTFGQQVDALASAITEQVKSAYMGDAAIGSALYAKEDGKKLTPEQKLLQDTALIGHAMQLAYLGKRNSTQAPLVFQAWISDRDLIKQNIPTTDVRVLLTKGQLSDLSDAVGQILKAANEGMISPTKMFEQLRTVAATMGTDPNQLKQQDNARIGDLGVLGEYLTDLPYKSDVLNLDEETWKSWDGLSQEKFIRTLSSKLRHYQKYNADVDRWVELAKGSDPRDRVYPIPLEMMP
;
A
#
# COMPACT_ATOMS: atom_id res chain seq x y z
N MET A 1 -86.38 -17.98 15.91
CA MET A 1 -85.46 -17.04 15.25
C MET A 1 -84.06 -17.64 15.30
N THR A 2 -83.63 -18.18 14.15
CA THR A 2 -82.25 -18.45 13.68
C THR A 2 -81.19 -18.82 14.76
N TRP A 3 -80.93 -20.10 15.09
CA TRP A 3 -80.12 -21.13 14.39
C TRP A 3 -78.68 -20.66 14.11
N ASN A 4 -77.58 -21.36 14.42
CA ASN A 4 -77.36 -22.81 14.64
C ASN A 4 -75.91 -23.03 15.16
N THR A 5 -75.65 -23.80 16.23
CA THR A 5 -75.22 -25.25 16.28
C THR A 5 -73.79 -25.52 15.73
N LEU A 6 -72.89 -26.36 16.27
CA LEU A 6 -72.95 -27.75 16.76
C LEU A 6 -71.64 -28.06 17.55
N SER A 7 -71.67 -28.68 18.73
CA SER A 7 -71.62 -30.14 19.05
C SER A 7 -70.24 -30.81 19.15
N ARG A 8 -69.98 -31.20 20.40
CA ARG A 8 -69.18 -32.29 20.98
C ARG A 8 -68.90 -33.51 20.08
N LEU A 9 -67.72 -34.13 20.25
CA LEU A 9 -67.56 -35.46 20.85
C LEU A 9 -66.09 -35.79 21.14
N ALA A 10 -65.86 -36.57 22.20
CA ALA A 10 -64.56 -36.91 22.77
C ALA A 10 -64.24 -38.41 22.60
N LEU A 11 -62.96 -38.76 22.39
CA LEU A 11 -62.28 -39.99 22.88
C LEU A 11 -60.76 -39.88 22.60
N PRO A 12 -59.87 -40.50 23.40
CA PRO A 12 -58.45 -40.22 23.43
C PRO A 12 -57.63 -41.19 22.56
N LEU A 13 -56.59 -40.69 21.89
CA LEU A 13 -55.67 -41.50 21.08
C LEU A 13 -54.22 -41.25 21.53
N CYS A 14 -53.50 -42.33 21.85
CA CYS A 14 -52.05 -42.36 21.96
C CYS A 14 -51.41 -41.83 20.68
N GLY A 15 -50.63 -40.75 20.77
CA GLY A 15 -49.85 -40.18 19.67
C GLY A 15 -48.37 -40.48 19.81
N LEU A 16 -47.82 -41.25 18.87
CA LEU A 16 -46.40 -41.51 18.68
C LEU A 16 -45.59 -40.22 18.55
N VAL A 17 -44.43 -40.22 19.20
CA VAL A 17 -43.33 -39.28 18.98
C VAL A 17 -42.66 -39.62 17.64
N LEU A 18 -42.80 -38.75 16.64
CA LEU A 18 -41.97 -38.73 15.44
C LEU A 18 -41.03 -37.53 15.54
N SER A 19 -39.81 -37.81 15.99
CA SER A 19 -38.64 -36.94 15.89
C SER A 19 -38.31 -36.70 14.42
N GLY A 20 -38.65 -35.52 13.92
CA GLY A 20 -38.17 -35.02 12.63
C GLY A 20 -36.68 -34.69 12.72
N HIS A 21 -35.83 -35.58 12.24
CA HIS A 21 -34.46 -35.22 11.90
C HIS A 21 -34.51 -34.30 10.67
N VAL A 22 -34.26 -33.02 10.89
CA VAL A 22 -33.92 -32.09 9.81
C VAL A 22 -32.55 -32.52 9.30
N PHE A 23 -32.51 -33.21 8.15
CA PHE A 23 -31.29 -33.35 7.38
C PHE A 23 -30.89 -31.95 6.90
N ALA A 24 -29.86 -31.36 7.50
CA ALA A 24 -29.15 -30.27 6.88
C ALA A 24 -28.55 -30.83 5.58
N ALA A 25 -29.03 -30.37 4.42
CA ALA A 25 -28.37 -30.65 3.16
C ALA A 25 -26.96 -30.03 3.24
N ASP A 26 -25.92 -30.86 3.10
CA ASP A 26 -24.56 -30.39 2.96
C ASP A 26 -24.52 -29.44 1.75
N ALA A 27 -24.23 -28.17 1.98
CA ALA A 27 -24.13 -27.20 0.89
C ALA A 27 -23.01 -27.66 -0.06
N GLU A 28 -23.32 -27.71 -1.36
CA GLU A 28 -22.35 -28.04 -2.41
C GLU A 28 -21.13 -27.11 -2.24
N LYS A 29 -19.91 -27.64 -2.13
CA LYS A 29 -18.69 -26.83 -1.97
C LYS A 29 -18.07 -26.54 -3.34
N PRO A 30 -17.36 -25.41 -3.51
CA PRO A 30 -16.59 -25.19 -4.73
C PRO A 30 -15.51 -26.26 -4.92
N LEU A 31 -15.07 -26.47 -6.16
CA LEU A 31 -13.94 -27.31 -6.51
C LEU A 31 -12.66 -26.76 -5.90
N LEU A 32 -11.76 -27.63 -5.45
CA LEU A 32 -10.42 -27.23 -5.02
C LEU A 32 -9.53 -26.91 -6.23
N GLN A 33 -8.59 -25.99 -6.02
CA GLN A 33 -7.52 -25.77 -6.98
C GLN A 33 -6.62 -27.01 -7.06
N GLU A 34 -6.05 -27.23 -8.24
CA GLU A 34 -5.12 -28.34 -8.45
C GLU A 34 -3.93 -28.25 -7.49
N GLY A 35 -3.66 -29.33 -6.76
CA GLY A 35 -2.58 -29.39 -5.76
C GLY A 35 -2.89 -28.71 -4.43
N LYS A 36 -4.10 -28.15 -4.24
CA LYS A 36 -4.51 -27.45 -3.01
C LYS A 36 -5.53 -28.27 -2.22
N LYS A 37 -5.52 -28.14 -0.89
CA LYS A 37 -6.42 -28.84 0.05
C LYS A 37 -7.50 -27.92 0.59
N THR A 38 -7.25 -26.62 0.64
CA THR A 38 -8.12 -25.63 1.27
C THR A 38 -8.56 -24.52 0.32
N LEU A 39 -7.79 -24.26 -0.74
CA LEU A 39 -8.11 -23.20 -1.70
C LEU A 39 -9.07 -23.68 -2.78
N TYR A 40 -10.18 -22.96 -2.90
CA TYR A 40 -11.16 -23.18 -3.95
C TYR A 40 -10.74 -22.55 -5.29
N GLN A 41 -11.12 -23.22 -6.39
CA GLN A 41 -10.94 -22.73 -7.74
C GLN A 41 -11.81 -21.49 -7.97
N ARG A 42 -11.18 -20.43 -8.48
CA ARG A 42 -11.82 -19.19 -8.87
C ARG A 42 -11.48 -18.85 -10.31
N VAL A 43 -12.40 -18.15 -10.95
CA VAL A 43 -12.21 -17.61 -12.29
C VAL A 43 -12.57 -16.13 -12.33
N LEU A 44 -11.96 -15.41 -13.27
CA LEU A 44 -12.32 -14.05 -13.64
C LEU A 44 -13.05 -14.10 -14.99
N THR A 45 -14.21 -13.45 -15.08
CA THR A 45 -14.93 -13.30 -16.34
C THR A 45 -14.16 -12.42 -17.32
N THR A 46 -14.26 -12.68 -18.61
CA THR A 46 -13.71 -11.81 -19.67
C THR A 46 -14.81 -10.92 -20.27
N PRO A 47 -14.47 -9.83 -20.98
CA PRO A 47 -15.48 -9.00 -21.66
C PRO A 47 -16.38 -9.81 -22.58
N GLY A 48 -17.70 -9.58 -22.49
CA GLY A 48 -18.69 -10.28 -23.30
C GLY A 48 -19.09 -11.67 -22.78
N CYS A 49 -18.54 -12.11 -21.64
CA CYS A 49 -18.92 -13.39 -21.02
C CYS A 49 -20.38 -13.36 -20.54
N LYS A 50 -21.16 -14.39 -20.88
CA LYS A 50 -22.59 -14.48 -20.60
C LYS A 50 -22.88 -15.62 -19.62
N LEU A 51 -23.56 -15.30 -18.52
CA LEU A 51 -24.02 -16.25 -17.51
C LEU A 51 -25.34 -16.87 -17.97
N ALA A 52 -25.32 -18.17 -18.23
CA ALA A 52 -26.48 -18.96 -18.62
C ALA A 52 -27.07 -19.70 -17.42
N GLU A 53 -28.35 -20.06 -17.49
CA GLU A 53 -28.99 -20.87 -16.44
C GLU A 53 -28.53 -22.34 -16.49
N THR A 54 -28.25 -22.86 -17.70
CA THR A 54 -27.81 -24.24 -17.94
C THR A 54 -26.60 -24.28 -18.86
N ALA A 55 -25.74 -25.28 -18.71
CA ALA A 55 -24.61 -25.50 -19.60
C ALA A 55 -25.06 -25.68 -21.06
N GLY A 56 -24.38 -24.99 -21.99
CA GLY A 56 -24.68 -25.03 -23.42
C GLY A 56 -25.77 -24.06 -23.89
N ASP A 57 -26.32 -23.21 -23.03
CA ASP A 57 -27.27 -22.16 -23.44
C ASP A 57 -26.53 -20.86 -23.81
N ASP A 58 -26.88 -20.29 -24.97
CA ASP A 58 -26.29 -19.06 -25.51
C ASP A 58 -27.07 -17.78 -25.12
N LYS A 59 -28.22 -17.93 -24.45
CA LYS A 59 -29.11 -16.84 -24.02
C LYS A 59 -28.82 -16.32 -22.60
N GLY A 60 -27.54 -16.23 -22.22
CA GLY A 60 -27.12 -15.75 -20.91
C GLY A 60 -27.09 -14.22 -20.74
N GLN A 61 -27.04 -13.78 -19.48
CA GLN A 61 -26.85 -12.37 -19.12
C GLN A 61 -25.37 -12.00 -19.10
N ILE A 62 -25.01 -10.87 -19.72
CA ILE A 62 -23.63 -10.36 -19.73
C ILE A 62 -23.17 -10.11 -18.29
N GLN A 63 -22.04 -10.69 -17.91
CA GLN A 63 -21.39 -10.44 -16.63
C GLN A 63 -20.42 -9.26 -16.74
N PRO A 64 -20.26 -8.45 -15.68
CA PRO A 64 -19.15 -7.52 -15.60
C PRO A 64 -17.84 -8.26 -15.82
N ALA A 65 -16.92 -7.68 -16.59
CA ALA A 65 -15.60 -8.26 -16.79
C ALA A 65 -14.82 -8.31 -15.46
N PHE A 66 -14.00 -9.33 -15.29
CA PHE A 66 -13.21 -9.64 -14.10
C PHE A 66 -14.03 -9.81 -12.82
N SER A 67 -15.28 -10.25 -12.97
CA SER A 67 -16.06 -10.75 -11.85
C SER A 67 -15.40 -12.00 -11.31
N SER A 68 -15.08 -12.02 -10.02
CA SER A 68 -14.43 -13.17 -9.40
C SER A 68 -15.44 -14.17 -8.88
N LEU A 69 -15.49 -15.35 -9.49
CA LEU A 69 -16.48 -16.36 -9.17
C LEU A 69 -15.82 -17.68 -8.77
N TYR A 70 -16.39 -18.35 -7.79
CA TYR A 70 -16.03 -19.70 -7.36
C TYR A 70 -16.58 -20.72 -8.36
N VAL A 71 -15.77 -21.74 -8.69
CA VAL A 71 -16.16 -22.82 -9.59
C VAL A 71 -16.68 -23.99 -8.76
N TYR A 72 -17.94 -24.37 -8.97
CA TYR A 72 -18.60 -25.48 -8.28
C TYR A 72 -18.58 -26.78 -9.06
N LYS A 73 -18.65 -26.70 -10.40
CA LYS A 73 -18.67 -27.86 -11.28
C LYS A 73 -18.11 -27.50 -12.65
N LYS A 74 -17.54 -28.49 -13.34
CA LYS A 74 -17.18 -28.42 -14.75
C LYS A 74 -18.04 -29.40 -15.54
N GLU A 75 -18.52 -28.99 -16.71
CA GLU A 75 -19.36 -29.84 -17.56
C GLU A 75 -19.13 -29.50 -19.03
N ASP A 76 -19.05 -30.51 -19.89
CA ASP A 76 -18.94 -30.31 -21.33
C ASP A 76 -20.34 -30.38 -21.96
N ALA A 77 -20.72 -29.32 -22.67
CA ALA A 77 -22.01 -29.19 -23.32
C ALA A 77 -21.85 -28.51 -24.69
N LYS A 78 -22.48 -29.09 -25.73
CA LYS A 78 -22.42 -28.62 -27.12
C LYS A 78 -20.99 -28.42 -27.66
N GLY A 79 -20.05 -29.31 -27.29
CA GLY A 79 -18.67 -29.27 -27.78
C GLY A 79 -17.78 -28.21 -27.12
N GLN A 80 -18.25 -27.58 -26.04
CA GLN A 80 -17.51 -26.59 -25.26
C GLN A 80 -17.58 -26.93 -23.77
N SER A 81 -16.54 -26.60 -23.03
CA SER A 81 -16.51 -26.76 -21.57
C SER A 81 -17.17 -25.56 -20.87
N TRP A 82 -17.93 -25.85 -19.82
CA TRP A 82 -18.69 -24.90 -19.02
C TRP A 82 -18.38 -25.05 -17.52
N LEU A 83 -18.48 -23.93 -16.81
CA LEU A 83 -18.22 -23.82 -15.38
C LEU A 83 -19.50 -23.42 -14.65
N LYS A 84 -19.97 -24.23 -13.71
CA LYS A 84 -21.01 -23.81 -12.75
C LYS A 84 -20.36 -22.89 -11.74
N VAL A 85 -20.87 -21.69 -11.58
CA VAL A 85 -20.21 -20.63 -10.81
C VAL A 85 -21.09 -20.03 -9.73
N GLY A 86 -20.45 -19.47 -8.71
CA GLY A 86 -21.07 -18.79 -7.58
C GLY A 86 -20.25 -17.61 -7.06
N PRO A 87 -20.87 -16.61 -6.42
CA PRO A 87 -20.17 -15.42 -5.92
C PRO A 87 -19.44 -15.66 -4.59
N ASP A 88 -19.70 -16.78 -3.92
CA ASP A 88 -19.14 -17.13 -2.61
C ASP A 88 -18.81 -18.63 -2.53
N SER A 89 -18.23 -19.04 -1.40
CA SER A 89 -17.85 -20.43 -1.11
C SER A 89 -18.89 -21.21 -0.28
N TYR A 90 -20.07 -20.64 0.00
CA TYR A 90 -21.07 -21.18 0.93
C TYR A 90 -22.19 -21.97 0.24
N GLY A 91 -22.02 -22.33 -1.04
CA GLY A 91 -22.98 -23.14 -1.80
C GLY A 91 -23.92 -22.35 -2.70
N LYS A 92 -23.83 -21.02 -2.74
CA LYS A 92 -24.64 -20.20 -3.63
C LYS A 92 -24.08 -20.28 -5.04
N THR A 93 -24.84 -20.90 -5.96
CA THR A 93 -24.54 -20.90 -7.39
C THR A 93 -25.47 -19.96 -8.15
N ILE A 94 -24.97 -19.30 -9.19
CA ILE A 94 -25.69 -18.28 -9.96
C ILE A 94 -25.89 -18.64 -11.43
N GLY A 95 -25.23 -19.69 -11.93
CA GLY A 95 -25.39 -20.16 -13.30
C GLY A 95 -24.13 -20.82 -13.85
N TRP A 96 -24.05 -20.84 -15.18
CA TRP A 96 -22.97 -21.46 -15.95
C TRP A 96 -22.29 -20.44 -16.86
N LEU A 97 -20.96 -20.51 -16.93
CA LEU A 97 -20.14 -19.72 -17.85
C LEU A 97 -19.38 -20.64 -18.80
N PRO A 98 -19.25 -20.29 -20.08
CA PRO A 98 -18.32 -20.98 -20.97
C PRO A 98 -16.87 -20.74 -20.50
N THR A 99 -16.07 -21.82 -20.38
CA THR A 99 -14.67 -21.73 -19.93
C THR A 99 -13.84 -20.79 -20.81
N SER A 100 -14.17 -20.69 -22.10
CA SER A 100 -13.46 -19.82 -23.06
C SER A 100 -13.62 -18.32 -22.80
N CYS A 101 -14.61 -17.91 -22.01
CA CYS A 101 -14.77 -16.51 -21.58
C CYS A 101 -14.40 -16.31 -20.11
N THR A 102 -13.55 -17.20 -19.58
CA THR A 102 -13.03 -17.10 -18.22
C THR A 102 -11.52 -17.27 -18.20
N VAL A 103 -10.86 -16.66 -17.23
CA VAL A 103 -9.44 -16.86 -16.95
C VAL A 103 -9.33 -17.47 -15.57
N ASP A 104 -8.57 -18.56 -15.45
CA ASP A 104 -8.26 -19.18 -14.16
C ASP A 104 -7.52 -18.17 -13.27
N TRP A 105 -8.07 -17.92 -12.08
CA TRP A 105 -7.45 -17.02 -11.12
C TRP A 105 -6.74 -17.80 -10.03
N LYS A 106 -5.60 -18.40 -10.41
CA LYS A 106 -4.80 -19.27 -9.53
C LYS A 106 -4.10 -18.48 -8.43
N MET A 107 -3.58 -17.31 -8.76
CA MET A 107 -2.83 -16.45 -7.84
C MET A 107 -3.46 -15.08 -7.77
N GLN A 108 -3.68 -14.59 -6.55
CA GLN A 108 -4.32 -13.30 -6.28
C GLN A 108 -3.34 -12.12 -6.45
N LEU A 109 -2.43 -12.18 -7.42
CA LEU A 109 -1.51 -11.08 -7.71
C LEU A 109 -2.14 -10.07 -8.66
N THR A 110 -2.01 -8.79 -8.33
CA THR A 110 -2.32 -7.68 -9.22
C THR A 110 -1.22 -6.66 -9.16
N LEU A 111 -1.02 -5.95 -10.26
CA LEU A 111 -0.12 -4.82 -10.31
C LEU A 111 -0.86 -3.52 -9.98
N ALA A 112 -0.14 -2.57 -9.39
CA ALA A 112 -0.55 -1.17 -9.24
C ALA A 112 0.44 -0.30 -10.02
N PHE A 113 0.00 0.75 -10.71
CA PHE A 113 0.91 1.66 -11.39
C PHE A 113 1.66 2.48 -10.34
N THR A 114 2.96 2.70 -10.56
CA THR A 114 3.69 3.74 -9.81
C THR A 114 3.31 5.12 -10.34
N ASN A 115 3.65 6.21 -9.65
CA ASN A 115 3.35 7.54 -10.17
C ASN A 115 4.30 7.88 -11.35
N PRO A 116 3.78 8.33 -12.51
CA PRO A 116 4.62 8.57 -13.69
C PRO A 116 5.48 9.84 -13.59
N ALA A 117 5.50 10.57 -12.47
CA ALA A 117 6.24 11.84 -12.35
C ALA A 117 7.74 11.79 -12.70
N ASN A 118 8.42 10.66 -12.45
CA ASN A 118 9.88 10.50 -12.67
C ASN A 118 10.25 9.62 -13.89
N ARG A 119 9.26 9.10 -14.60
CA ARG A 119 9.44 8.10 -15.65
C ARG A 119 8.50 8.36 -16.81
N ASP A 120 8.67 7.62 -17.90
CA ASP A 120 7.66 7.67 -18.93
C ASP A 120 6.45 6.79 -18.57
N ARG A 121 5.30 7.12 -19.18
CA ARG A 121 4.09 6.31 -19.09
C ARG A 121 4.33 4.91 -19.67
N LEU A 122 3.89 3.89 -18.93
CA LEU A 122 3.98 2.50 -19.32
C LEU A 122 3.20 2.24 -20.63
N LEU A 123 3.73 1.35 -21.47
CA LEU A 123 3.14 0.96 -22.74
C LEU A 123 2.69 -0.50 -22.69
N PHE A 124 1.51 -0.77 -23.25
CA PHE A 124 0.94 -2.11 -23.38
C PHE A 124 1.20 -2.61 -24.80
N PHE A 125 2.09 -3.58 -24.96
CA PHE A 125 2.46 -4.16 -26.23
C PHE A 125 1.55 -5.32 -26.62
N LYS A 126 1.30 -5.48 -27.92
CA LYS A 126 0.59 -6.65 -28.45
C LYS A 126 1.42 -7.92 -28.36
N GLU A 127 2.70 -7.81 -28.65
CA GLU A 127 3.61 -8.95 -28.75
C GLU A 127 4.78 -8.77 -27.79
N LYS A 128 5.13 -9.86 -27.12
CA LYS A 128 6.30 -9.93 -26.23
C LYS A 128 7.58 -9.49 -26.95
N LYS A 129 7.76 -9.94 -28.19
CA LYS A 129 8.96 -9.70 -28.99
C LYS A 129 9.27 -8.22 -29.16
N SER A 130 8.25 -7.38 -29.35
CA SER A 130 8.45 -5.93 -29.47
C SER A 130 9.05 -5.31 -28.21
N LEU A 131 8.69 -5.84 -27.03
CA LEU A 131 9.21 -5.37 -25.75
C LEU A 131 10.64 -5.89 -25.52
N ASP A 132 10.86 -7.17 -25.81
CA ASP A 132 12.18 -7.83 -25.74
C ASP A 132 13.21 -7.10 -26.62
N ASP A 133 12.86 -6.85 -27.88
CA ASP A 133 13.72 -6.14 -28.85
C ASP A 133 14.09 -4.72 -28.36
N ILE A 134 13.23 -4.05 -27.58
CA ILE A 134 13.52 -2.73 -26.98
C ILE A 134 14.49 -2.87 -25.81
N LEU A 135 14.26 -3.82 -24.92
CA LEU A 135 15.06 -4.00 -23.69
C LEU A 135 16.45 -4.57 -23.98
N SER A 136 16.61 -5.30 -25.08
CA SER A 136 17.90 -5.78 -25.60
C SER A 136 18.59 -4.81 -26.55
N ALA A 137 18.00 -3.64 -26.84
CA ALA A 137 18.63 -2.66 -27.71
C ALA A 137 19.74 -1.89 -26.98
N PRO A 138 20.91 -1.65 -27.61
CA PRO A 138 21.95 -0.78 -27.03
C PRO A 138 21.50 0.68 -26.86
N ASP A 139 20.49 1.11 -27.62
CA ASP A 139 19.86 2.43 -27.50
C ASP A 139 18.33 2.28 -27.57
N PRO A 140 17.66 1.97 -26.43
CA PRO A 140 16.21 1.85 -26.36
C PRO A 140 15.48 3.14 -26.75
N VAL A 141 16.11 4.31 -26.58
CA VAL A 141 15.51 5.62 -26.88
C VAL A 141 15.19 5.74 -28.37
N SER A 142 16.08 5.25 -29.23
CA SER A 142 15.89 5.26 -30.69
C SER A 142 14.63 4.49 -31.15
N LEU A 143 14.21 3.47 -30.41
CA LEU A 143 13.04 2.65 -30.68
C LEU A 143 11.77 3.21 -30.02
N VAL A 144 11.88 3.71 -28.79
CA VAL A 144 10.74 4.16 -27.98
C VAL A 144 10.28 5.57 -28.35
N ALA A 145 11.19 6.51 -28.63
CA ALA A 145 10.82 7.90 -28.91
C ALA A 145 9.89 8.06 -30.13
N PRO A 146 10.11 7.35 -31.27
CA PRO A 146 9.17 7.38 -32.40
C PRO A 146 7.79 6.84 -32.04
N LEU A 147 7.71 5.75 -31.26
CA LEU A 147 6.44 5.16 -30.80
C LEU A 147 5.65 6.16 -29.95
N ARG A 148 6.32 6.81 -28.98
CA ARG A 148 5.70 7.85 -28.15
C ARG A 148 5.24 9.06 -28.96
N ALA A 149 6.03 9.49 -29.94
CA ALA A 149 5.66 10.58 -30.82
C ALA A 149 4.42 10.24 -31.67
N LYS A 150 4.30 9.00 -32.16
CA LYS A 150 3.12 8.53 -32.90
C LYS A 150 1.89 8.47 -31.99
N LEU A 151 2.00 7.90 -30.79
CA LEU A 151 0.93 7.89 -29.78
C LEU A 151 0.43 9.30 -29.45
N LYS A 152 1.34 10.28 -29.30
CA LYS A 152 0.97 11.67 -28.99
C LYS A 152 0.22 12.35 -30.15
N ARG A 153 0.59 12.08 -31.40
CA ARG A 153 -0.03 12.70 -32.58
C ARG A 153 -1.34 12.02 -32.98
N ASP A 154 -1.35 10.69 -32.98
CA ASP A 154 -2.39 9.89 -33.66
C ASP A 154 -3.28 9.13 -32.66
N GLY A 155 -2.94 9.13 -31.36
CA GLY A 155 -3.62 8.35 -30.32
C GLY A 155 -3.36 6.85 -30.36
N HIS A 156 -2.60 6.36 -31.35
CA HIS A 156 -2.27 4.95 -31.53
C HIS A 156 -0.87 4.80 -32.14
N ALA A 157 -0.24 3.64 -31.93
CA ALA A 157 1.02 3.25 -32.57
C ALA A 157 1.02 1.75 -32.86
N ASP A 158 1.74 1.35 -33.91
CA ASP A 158 1.72 -0.05 -34.36
C ASP A 158 2.35 -0.94 -33.27
N GLY A 159 1.70 -2.06 -32.97
CA GLY A 159 2.13 -2.98 -31.92
C GLY A 159 1.80 -2.52 -30.49
N ILE A 160 1.23 -1.32 -30.28
CA ILE A 160 0.80 -0.81 -28.97
C ILE A 160 -0.72 -0.91 -28.85
N GLN A 161 -1.20 -1.57 -27.80
CA GLN A 161 -2.63 -1.71 -27.49
C GLN A 161 -3.16 -0.59 -26.63
N ALA A 162 -2.35 -0.08 -25.70
CA ALA A 162 -2.71 1.01 -24.81
C ALA A 162 -1.47 1.68 -24.22
N GLN A 163 -1.70 2.82 -23.59
CA GLN A 163 -0.70 3.54 -22.79
C GLN A 163 -1.32 3.85 -21.43
N GLU A 164 -0.49 3.79 -20.39
CA GLU A 164 -0.87 4.29 -19.06
C GLU A 164 -1.39 5.74 -19.15
N PRO A 165 -2.41 6.13 -18.37
CA PRO A 165 -2.97 7.47 -18.42
C PRO A 165 -1.93 8.56 -18.06
N GLU A 166 -2.23 9.79 -18.46
CA GLU A 166 -1.39 10.94 -18.09
C GLU A 166 -1.36 11.19 -16.59
N TYR A 167 -2.52 11.12 -15.94
CA TYR A 167 -2.66 11.33 -14.51
C TYR A 167 -2.59 10.02 -13.74
N PHE A 168 -2.17 10.11 -12.49
CA PHE A 168 -1.96 8.93 -11.65
C PHE A 168 -3.28 8.22 -11.34
N VAL A 169 -3.30 6.89 -11.48
CA VAL A 169 -4.45 6.06 -11.13
C VAL A 169 -4.29 5.61 -9.68
N ASP A 170 -5.04 6.24 -8.78
CA ASP A 170 -5.09 5.82 -7.37
C ASP A 170 -5.92 4.54 -7.24
N LEU A 171 -5.24 3.39 -7.10
CA LEU A 171 -5.87 2.07 -6.95
C LEU A 171 -6.88 2.00 -5.80
N GLN A 172 -6.71 2.79 -4.74
CA GLN A 172 -7.63 2.78 -3.58
C GLN A 172 -8.92 3.54 -3.86
N LYS A 173 -8.88 4.55 -4.73
CA LYS A 173 -10.04 5.37 -5.10
C LYS A 173 -10.70 4.92 -6.38
N GLN A 174 -9.92 4.46 -7.34
CA GLN A 174 -10.33 3.96 -8.64
C GLN A 174 -9.82 2.54 -8.76
N PHE A 175 -10.51 1.60 -8.11
CA PHE A 175 -10.07 0.21 -8.11
C PHE A 175 -10.09 -0.36 -9.53
N TYR A 176 -8.98 -0.99 -9.89
CA TYR A 176 -8.80 -1.74 -11.13
C TYR A 176 -8.02 -3.01 -10.83
N LEU A 177 -8.14 -3.98 -11.73
CA LEU A 177 -7.36 -5.21 -11.72
C LEU A 177 -6.36 -5.14 -12.85
N LEU A 178 -5.08 -5.37 -12.52
CA LEU A 178 -4.00 -5.56 -13.48
C LEU A 178 -3.31 -6.91 -13.20
N PRO A 179 -4.03 -8.05 -13.35
CA PRO A 179 -3.51 -9.36 -13.01
C PRO A 179 -2.37 -9.79 -13.92
N ILE A 180 -1.44 -10.56 -13.34
CA ILE A 180 -0.34 -11.18 -14.06
C ILE A 180 -0.82 -12.56 -14.58
N LEU A 181 -0.89 -12.72 -15.90
CA LEU A 181 -1.29 -13.95 -16.58
C LEU A 181 -0.11 -14.90 -16.77
N SER A 182 1.05 -14.33 -17.12
CA SER A 182 2.34 -15.02 -17.19
C SER A 182 3.46 -13.99 -17.16
N GLY A 183 4.70 -14.42 -16.91
CA GLY A 183 5.83 -13.51 -16.98
C GLY A 183 7.16 -14.24 -16.99
N GLU A 184 8.20 -13.51 -17.34
CA GLU A 184 9.58 -13.96 -17.31
C GLU A 184 10.50 -12.82 -16.88
N GLU A 185 11.64 -13.17 -16.31
CA GLU A 185 12.70 -12.23 -15.96
C GLU A 185 13.77 -12.26 -17.05
N VAL A 186 14.18 -11.08 -17.50
CA VAL A 186 15.27 -10.88 -18.46
C VAL A 186 16.28 -9.92 -17.86
N MET A 187 17.52 -10.02 -18.34
CA MET A 187 18.55 -9.02 -18.07
C MET A 187 18.65 -8.12 -19.29
N THR A 188 18.54 -6.81 -19.07
CA THR A 188 18.65 -5.81 -20.13
C THR A 188 20.11 -5.58 -20.51
N GLU A 189 20.34 -4.90 -21.64
CA GLU A 189 21.71 -4.57 -22.09
C GLU A 189 22.44 -3.65 -21.08
N ASP A 190 21.69 -2.81 -20.36
CA ASP A 190 22.20 -1.95 -19.28
C ASP A 190 22.44 -2.71 -17.96
N GLY A 191 22.21 -4.03 -17.92
CA GLY A 191 22.47 -4.89 -16.77
C GLY A 191 21.38 -4.87 -15.69
N PHE A 192 20.18 -4.39 -16.00
CA PHE A 192 19.05 -4.41 -15.07
C PHE A 192 18.24 -5.70 -15.23
N TYR A 193 17.83 -6.30 -14.10
CA TYR A 193 16.81 -7.35 -14.11
C TYR A 193 15.42 -6.73 -14.26
N THR A 194 14.73 -7.09 -15.33
CA THR A 194 13.41 -6.58 -15.72
C THR A 194 12.47 -7.75 -15.97
N ARG A 195 11.18 -7.59 -15.69
CA ARG A 195 10.16 -8.62 -15.97
C ARG A 195 9.28 -8.22 -17.12
N LEU A 196 9.15 -9.11 -18.09
CA LEU A 196 8.16 -9.03 -19.16
C LEU A 196 6.92 -9.75 -18.68
N LEU A 197 5.84 -9.00 -18.46
CA LEU A 197 4.61 -9.51 -17.89
C LEU A 197 3.50 -9.48 -18.92
N ASN A 198 2.85 -10.62 -19.13
CA ASN A 198 1.58 -10.69 -19.84
C ASN A 198 0.46 -10.39 -18.85
N VAL A 199 -0.28 -9.32 -19.09
CA VAL A 199 -1.28 -8.79 -18.16
C VAL A 199 -2.62 -8.58 -18.86
N ALA A 200 -3.66 -8.52 -18.04
CA ALA A 200 -4.94 -7.94 -18.41
C ALA A 200 -5.20 -6.71 -17.52
N SER A 201 -6.04 -5.78 -17.95
CA SER A 201 -6.38 -4.55 -17.23
C SER A 201 -7.86 -4.26 -17.35
N VAL A 202 -8.56 -4.16 -16.22
CA VAL A 202 -9.97 -3.75 -16.15
C VAL A 202 -10.24 -2.84 -14.96
N SER A 203 -10.96 -1.76 -15.23
CA SER A 203 -11.43 -0.80 -14.24
C SER A 203 -12.92 -0.98 -14.01
N LYS A 204 -13.42 -0.66 -12.80
CA LYS A 204 -14.88 -0.56 -12.58
C LYS A 204 -15.43 0.56 -13.47
N VAL A 205 -16.32 0.20 -14.40
CA VAL A 205 -16.89 1.14 -15.38
C VAL A 205 -18.01 1.93 -14.71
N ASP A 206 -17.65 2.94 -13.91
CA ASP A 206 -18.65 3.70 -13.14
C ASP A 206 -18.87 5.14 -13.62
N ALA A 207 -18.08 5.69 -14.55
CA ALA A 207 -18.38 6.97 -15.20
C ALA A 207 -17.53 7.22 -16.46
N GLU A 208 -18.09 7.94 -17.44
CA GLU A 208 -17.27 8.55 -18.50
C GLU A 208 -16.29 9.57 -17.87
N PRO A 209 -15.00 9.53 -18.25
CA PRO A 209 -14.02 10.47 -17.72
C PRO A 209 -14.40 11.90 -18.11
N LYS A 210 -14.61 12.76 -17.11
CA LYS A 210 -14.81 14.20 -17.34
C LYS A 210 -13.47 14.83 -17.67
N GLN A 211 -13.22 15.09 -18.95
CA GLN A 211 -12.12 15.95 -19.38
C GLN A 211 -12.53 17.42 -19.21
N GLU A 212 -12.29 17.96 -18.01
CA GLU A 212 -12.24 19.41 -17.80
C GLU A 212 -10.81 19.92 -17.99
N ASP A 213 -10.64 21.19 -18.35
CA ASP A 213 -9.32 21.82 -18.55
C ASP A 213 -8.46 21.73 -17.28
N SER A 214 -7.31 21.04 -17.37
CA SER A 214 -6.38 20.78 -16.26
C SER A 214 -5.91 22.06 -15.54
N VAL A 215 -5.73 23.16 -16.28
CA VAL A 215 -5.34 24.48 -15.75
C VAL A 215 -6.39 25.03 -14.78
N ASN A 216 -7.69 24.86 -15.08
CA ASN A 216 -8.75 25.33 -14.18
C ASN A 216 -8.88 24.43 -12.94
N GLN A 217 -8.51 23.16 -13.04
CA GLN A 217 -8.57 22.21 -11.92
C GLN A 217 -7.45 22.44 -10.90
N LEU A 218 -6.26 22.84 -11.36
CA LEU A 218 -5.12 23.15 -10.50
C LEU A 218 -5.28 24.46 -9.69
N LYS A 219 -6.25 25.33 -10.02
CA LYS A 219 -6.58 26.49 -9.17
C LYS A 219 -7.02 26.11 -7.75
N GLY A 220 -7.50 24.87 -7.56
CA GLY A 220 -7.82 24.32 -6.24
C GLY A 220 -6.65 23.58 -5.57
N PHE A 221 -5.48 23.53 -6.20
CA PHE A 221 -4.31 22.82 -5.68
C PHE A 221 -3.64 23.64 -4.59
N ASN A 222 -4.01 23.35 -3.34
CA ASN A 222 -3.45 23.90 -2.13
C ASN A 222 -2.47 22.89 -1.47
N ALA A 223 -1.63 23.39 -0.57
CA ALA A 223 -0.67 22.61 0.19
C ALA A 223 -0.85 22.75 1.69
N SER A 224 -0.53 21.67 2.40
CA SER A 224 -0.27 21.69 3.84
C SER A 224 1.15 21.23 4.11
N VAL A 225 1.85 21.97 4.99
CA VAL A 225 3.16 21.61 5.53
C VAL A 225 3.02 21.47 7.05
N VAL A 226 3.12 20.24 7.55
CA VAL A 226 3.06 19.96 8.99
C VAL A 226 4.46 19.65 9.50
N PHE A 227 4.96 20.49 10.42
CA PHE A 227 6.19 20.21 11.13
C PHE A 227 5.92 19.26 12.29
N VAL A 228 6.66 18.15 12.34
CA VAL A 228 6.65 17.19 13.44
C VAL A 228 7.98 17.36 14.18
N ILE A 229 7.95 18.01 15.34
CA ILE A 229 9.17 18.52 15.99
C ILE A 229 9.40 17.82 17.33
N ASP A 230 10.61 17.27 17.47
CA ASP A 230 11.14 16.86 18.77
C ASP A 230 11.24 18.07 19.70
N SER A 231 10.66 17.95 20.90
CA SER A 231 10.71 18.98 21.93
C SER A 231 11.37 18.52 23.21
N THR A 232 12.34 17.63 23.12
CA THR A 232 13.21 17.21 24.22
C THR A 232 14.27 18.27 24.53
N ILE A 233 15.06 18.07 25.58
CA ILE A 233 15.94 19.10 26.18
C ILE A 233 16.88 19.77 25.16
N SER A 234 17.38 19.05 24.17
CA SER A 234 18.36 19.57 23.19
C SER A 234 17.74 20.45 22.11
N MET A 235 16.41 20.54 22.04
CA MET A 235 15.71 21.01 20.84
C MET A 235 15.33 22.49 20.80
N GLY A 236 15.48 23.25 21.90
CA GLY A 236 15.04 24.65 21.99
C GLY A 236 15.52 25.57 20.85
N PRO A 237 16.83 25.59 20.51
CA PRO A 237 17.31 26.44 19.42
C PRO A 237 16.69 26.11 18.07
N TYR A 238 16.41 24.82 17.80
CA TYR A 238 15.78 24.38 16.55
C TYR A 238 14.29 24.70 16.53
N ILE A 239 13.58 24.56 17.65
CA ILE A 239 12.17 24.98 17.80
C ILE A 239 12.03 26.45 17.44
N GLU A 240 12.85 27.32 18.03
CA GLU A 240 12.78 28.76 17.76
C GLU A 240 13.14 29.08 16.30
N ARG A 241 14.17 28.43 15.74
CA ARG A 241 14.55 28.62 14.33
C ARG A 241 13.47 28.14 13.36
N THR A 242 12.70 27.09 13.69
CA THR A 242 11.56 26.65 12.89
C THR A 242 10.41 27.66 12.95
N LYS A 243 10.08 28.20 14.14
CA LYS A 243 9.06 29.26 14.29
C LYS A 243 9.41 30.48 13.44
N GLU A 244 10.68 30.90 13.48
CA GLU A 244 11.20 32.01 12.65
C GLU A 244 11.05 31.70 11.15
N ALA A 245 11.43 30.49 10.72
CA ALA A 245 11.32 30.07 9.32
C ALA A 245 9.87 30.19 8.83
N VAL A 246 8.93 29.59 9.57
CA VAL A 246 7.50 29.57 9.22
C VAL A 246 6.95 30.98 9.11
N ASN A 247 7.31 31.88 10.03
CA ASN A 247 6.88 33.27 9.96
C ASN A 247 7.39 33.96 8.68
N LYS A 248 8.68 33.78 8.34
CA LYS A 248 9.28 34.33 7.12
C LYS A 248 8.61 33.80 5.85
N ILE A 249 8.18 32.55 5.85
CA ILE A 249 7.47 31.94 4.71
C ILE A 249 6.06 32.51 4.58
N TYR A 250 5.34 32.71 5.69
CA TYR A 250 4.05 33.40 5.65
C TYR A 250 4.17 34.82 5.10
N ASP A 251 5.23 35.55 5.44
CA ASP A 251 5.49 36.87 4.85
C ASP A 251 5.68 36.78 3.33
N LYS A 252 6.41 35.77 2.82
CA LYS A 252 6.57 35.52 1.39
C LYS A 252 5.24 35.15 0.71
N ILE A 253 4.45 34.26 1.31
CA ILE A 253 3.12 33.85 0.78
C ILE A 253 2.21 35.06 0.63
N LYS A 254 2.20 35.95 1.62
CA LYS A 254 1.40 37.18 1.62
C LYS A 254 1.87 38.15 0.53
N GLN A 255 3.18 38.31 0.33
CA GLN A 255 3.74 39.12 -0.75
C GLN A 255 3.37 38.59 -2.14
N GLU A 256 3.25 37.26 -2.27
CA GLU A 256 2.93 36.57 -3.52
C GLU A 256 1.42 36.41 -3.77
N HIS A 257 0.56 36.94 -2.88
CA HIS A 257 -0.91 36.82 -2.95
C HIS A 257 -1.41 35.37 -3.01
N LEU A 258 -0.71 34.46 -2.34
CA LEU A 258 -1.06 33.03 -2.23
C LEU A 258 -1.80 32.74 -0.91
N ASP A 259 -2.47 33.74 -0.34
CA ASP A 259 -3.17 33.64 0.93
C ASP A 259 -4.19 32.48 0.90
N GLY A 260 -4.04 31.55 1.84
CA GLY A 260 -4.90 30.38 1.94
C GLY A 260 -4.52 29.19 1.07
N GLN A 261 -3.57 29.33 0.12
CA GLN A 261 -3.10 28.23 -0.72
C GLN A 261 -2.08 27.34 -0.03
N VAL A 262 -1.33 27.87 0.94
CA VAL A 262 -0.39 27.10 1.76
C VAL A 262 -0.75 27.27 3.23
N LYS A 263 -0.91 26.14 3.93
CA LYS A 263 -1.22 26.09 5.36
C LYS A 263 -0.11 25.39 6.11
N PHE A 264 0.19 25.87 7.32
CA PHE A 264 1.22 25.28 8.18
C PHE A 264 0.60 24.70 9.45
N GLY A 265 1.05 23.49 9.79
CA GLY A 265 0.75 22.81 11.03
C GLY A 265 2.00 22.56 11.86
N LEU A 266 1.81 22.30 13.15
CA LEU A 266 2.87 21.88 14.04
C LEU A 266 2.35 20.85 15.04
N VAL A 267 2.95 19.66 14.97
CA VAL A 267 2.85 18.59 15.96
C VAL A 267 4.18 18.51 16.69
N SER A 268 4.13 18.41 18.00
CA SER A 268 5.32 18.21 18.81
C SER A 268 5.26 16.84 19.47
N TYR A 269 6.40 16.20 19.62
CA TYR A 269 6.53 14.98 20.41
C TYR A 269 7.70 15.08 21.41
N ARG A 270 7.67 14.16 22.37
CA ARG A 270 8.74 13.91 23.35
C ARG A 270 8.91 12.40 23.47
N SER A 271 8.77 11.87 24.67
CA SER A 271 8.93 10.45 24.96
C SER A 271 7.76 9.89 25.77
N ASN A 272 7.94 8.69 26.30
CA ASN A 272 6.95 8.02 27.13
C ASN A 272 6.73 8.73 28.49
N THR A 273 5.56 9.36 28.66
CA THR A 273 5.18 10.06 29.90
C THR A 273 4.83 9.13 31.07
N LYS A 274 4.55 7.85 30.82
CA LYS A 274 4.36 6.87 31.91
C LYS A 274 5.69 6.51 32.56
N ALA A 275 6.77 6.43 31.76
CA ALA A 275 8.12 6.20 32.25
C ALA A 275 8.71 7.47 32.90
N VAL A 276 8.49 8.64 32.31
CA VAL A 276 8.95 9.93 32.84
C VAL A 276 7.81 10.96 32.83
N PRO A 277 7.02 11.08 33.92
CA PRO A 277 5.89 12.00 33.98
C PRO A 277 6.24 13.49 33.78
N GLY A 278 7.47 13.88 34.12
CA GLY A 278 7.95 15.26 33.93
C GLY A 278 8.08 15.70 32.47
N LEU A 279 7.93 14.77 31.51
CA LEU A 279 7.84 15.09 30.08
C LEU A 279 6.50 15.74 29.68
N GLU A 280 5.49 15.76 30.56
CA GLU A 280 4.18 16.41 30.39
C GLU A 280 3.27 15.80 29.30
N TYR A 281 3.76 15.60 28.09
CA TYR A 281 3.05 15.00 26.97
C TYR A 281 3.98 14.11 26.13
N ARG A 282 3.39 13.12 25.46
CA ARG A 282 4.08 12.31 24.45
C ARG A 282 3.98 12.96 23.08
N THR A 283 2.75 13.29 22.65
CA THR A 283 2.45 14.02 21.42
C THR A 283 1.49 15.16 21.74
N LYS A 284 1.57 16.25 20.99
CA LYS A 284 0.67 17.40 21.10
C LYS A 284 0.59 18.16 19.78
N ILE A 285 -0.61 18.36 19.27
CA ILE A 285 -0.88 19.25 18.13
C ILE A 285 -0.97 20.67 18.67
N TYR A 286 0.00 21.52 18.33
CA TYR A 286 -0.03 22.94 18.70
C TYR A 286 -0.78 23.76 17.66
N ALA A 287 -0.57 23.44 16.37
CA ALA A 287 -1.22 24.10 15.27
C ALA A 287 -1.75 23.07 14.27
N ASP A 288 -3.06 23.00 14.12
CA ASP A 288 -3.72 22.25 13.06
C ASP A 288 -3.87 23.15 11.82
N PRO A 289 -3.30 22.76 10.65
CA PRO A 289 -3.31 23.59 9.45
C PRO A 289 -4.72 23.96 8.97
N ASN A 290 -5.74 23.15 9.30
CA ASN A 290 -7.14 23.43 8.97
C ASN A 290 -7.73 24.60 9.77
N HIS A 291 -7.13 24.90 10.93
CA HIS A 291 -7.60 25.91 11.87
C HIS A 291 -6.67 27.11 12.01
N VAL A 292 -5.60 27.17 11.21
CA VAL A 292 -4.65 28.29 11.16
C VAL A 292 -5.08 29.30 10.10
N LYS A 293 -5.28 30.55 10.53
CA LYS A 293 -5.72 31.62 9.63
C LYS A 293 -4.56 32.19 8.81
N ASP A 294 -3.51 32.63 9.50
CA ASP A 294 -2.33 33.30 8.96
C ASP A 294 -1.09 33.03 9.84
N GLY A 295 0.05 33.66 9.49
CA GLY A 295 1.30 33.50 10.25
C GLY A 295 1.24 34.01 11.68
N ALA A 296 0.48 35.08 11.95
CA ALA A 296 0.34 35.61 13.30
C ALA A 296 -0.47 34.67 14.19
N ASP A 297 -1.54 34.09 13.66
CA ASP A 297 -2.34 33.06 14.33
C ASP A 297 -1.54 31.78 14.56
N PHE A 298 -0.72 31.35 13.58
CA PHE A 298 0.21 30.23 13.74
C PHE A 298 1.17 30.47 14.92
N LEU A 299 1.88 31.60 14.92
CA LEU A 299 2.83 31.95 15.97
C LEU A 299 2.18 32.01 17.35
N LYS A 300 0.95 32.55 17.43
CA LYS A 300 0.16 32.57 18.67
C LYS A 300 -0.14 31.15 19.18
N LYS A 301 -0.53 30.24 18.29
CA LYS A 301 -0.85 28.84 18.65
C LYS A 301 0.38 28.05 19.12
N VAL A 302 1.56 28.34 18.56
CA VAL A 302 2.82 27.64 18.90
C VAL A 302 3.65 28.37 19.96
N ALA A 303 3.17 29.48 20.51
CA ALA A 303 3.92 30.31 21.47
C ALA A 303 4.35 29.51 22.72
N ASP A 304 3.49 28.60 23.18
CA ASP A 304 3.74 27.77 24.37
C ASP A 304 4.63 26.55 24.10
N LEU A 305 5.00 26.29 22.84
CA LEU A 305 5.92 25.20 22.51
C LEU A 305 7.31 25.52 23.03
N LYS A 306 7.82 24.70 23.95
CA LYS A 306 9.16 24.78 24.53
C LYS A 306 9.74 23.38 24.70
N GLU A 307 11.07 23.31 24.76
CA GLU A 307 11.80 22.10 25.12
C GLU A 307 11.37 21.55 26.50
N ALA A 308 11.50 20.25 26.66
CA ALA A 308 11.27 19.55 27.93
C ALA A 308 12.27 20.04 28.98
N LYS A 309 11.88 19.97 30.25
CA LYS A 309 12.75 20.34 31.39
C LYS A 309 13.46 19.15 32.03
N VAL A 310 13.12 17.94 31.58
CA VAL A 310 13.64 16.67 32.11
C VAL A 310 14.04 15.76 30.96
N SER A 311 15.04 14.91 31.20
CA SER A 311 15.50 13.93 30.23
C SER A 311 14.51 12.78 30.09
N SER A 312 14.43 12.23 28.90
CA SER A 312 13.71 10.99 28.60
C SER A 312 14.40 9.77 29.22
N SER A 313 13.68 8.65 29.28
CA SER A 313 14.23 7.37 29.80
C SER A 313 15.23 6.71 28.86
N LEU A 314 15.17 7.04 27.57
CA LEU A 314 16.04 6.55 26.50
C LEU A 314 16.61 7.75 25.75
N TYR A 315 17.71 7.53 25.03
CA TYR A 315 18.20 8.52 24.06
C TYR A 315 17.28 8.57 22.83
N ASP A 316 16.75 7.41 22.41
CA ASP A 316 15.71 7.39 21.36
C ASP A 316 14.41 8.00 21.89
N GLU A 317 13.77 8.79 21.04
CA GLU A 317 12.55 9.51 21.36
C GLU A 317 11.34 8.96 20.59
N ASP A 318 10.13 9.33 20.99
CA ASP A 318 8.89 8.74 20.46
C ASP A 318 8.45 9.41 19.14
N ALA A 319 9.40 9.62 18.22
CA ALA A 319 9.20 10.29 16.93
C ALA A 319 8.11 9.64 16.09
N TYR A 320 8.04 8.31 16.10
CA TYR A 320 7.01 7.54 15.42
C TYR A 320 5.61 7.83 15.94
N SER A 321 5.44 8.13 17.23
CA SER A 321 4.15 8.61 17.74
C SER A 321 3.81 10.01 17.23
N GLY A 322 4.80 10.91 17.16
CA GLY A 322 4.61 12.24 16.59
C GLY A 322 4.16 12.20 15.12
N VAL A 323 4.83 11.36 14.32
CA VAL A 323 4.49 11.11 12.91
C VAL A 323 3.10 10.48 12.80
N LEU A 324 2.79 9.45 13.60
CA LEU A 324 1.48 8.81 13.57
C LEU A 324 0.36 9.79 13.94
N SER A 325 0.55 10.62 14.97
CA SER A 325 -0.43 11.65 15.36
C SER A 325 -0.64 12.66 14.22
N ALA A 326 0.42 13.08 13.54
CA ALA A 326 0.26 13.93 12.36
C ALA A 326 -0.45 13.22 11.20
N ILE A 327 -0.25 11.92 11.00
CA ILE A 327 -0.96 11.14 9.96
C ILE A 327 -2.45 11.01 10.32
N ASP A 328 -2.77 10.59 11.53
CA ASP A 328 -4.11 10.15 11.95
C ASP A 328 -5.01 11.30 12.43
N ASP A 329 -4.46 12.28 13.15
CA ASP A 329 -5.26 13.30 13.85
C ASP A 329 -5.42 14.61 13.05
N ILE A 330 -4.62 14.83 12.00
CA ILE A 330 -4.78 15.96 11.07
C ILE A 330 -5.62 15.51 9.88
N ASP A 331 -6.66 16.27 9.56
CA ASP A 331 -7.39 16.06 8.31
C ASP A 331 -6.57 16.58 7.12
N TRP A 332 -5.99 15.66 6.36
CA TRP A 332 -5.24 15.95 5.14
C TRP A 332 -6.12 16.03 3.89
N SER A 333 -7.39 15.60 3.98
CA SER A 333 -8.29 15.48 2.84
C SER A 333 -8.50 16.77 2.03
N PRO A 334 -8.50 17.98 2.64
CA PRO A 334 -8.66 19.24 1.90
C PRO A 334 -7.44 19.65 1.07
N PHE A 335 -6.28 19.02 1.28
CA PHE A 335 -5.02 19.45 0.67
C PHE A 335 -4.63 18.59 -0.54
N GLY A 336 -4.25 19.25 -1.64
CA GLY A 336 -3.73 18.62 -2.85
C GLY A 336 -2.26 18.20 -2.73
N ALA A 337 -1.44 19.02 -2.04
CA ALA A 337 -0.05 18.70 -1.70
C ALA A 337 0.11 18.54 -0.18
N ARG A 338 0.79 17.47 0.25
CA ARG A 338 0.81 17.04 1.66
C ARG A 338 2.23 16.76 2.11
N TYR A 339 2.83 17.71 2.81
CA TYR A 339 4.20 17.61 3.28
C TYR A 339 4.25 17.48 4.80
N MET A 340 5.00 16.50 5.28
CA MET A 340 5.36 16.36 6.67
C MET A 340 6.87 16.58 6.81
N VAL A 341 7.29 17.40 7.76
CA VAL A 341 8.71 17.66 8.03
C VAL A 341 9.04 17.25 9.45
N LEU A 342 9.65 16.08 9.60
CA LEU A 342 10.17 15.57 10.87
C LEU A 342 11.50 16.25 11.20
N ILE A 343 11.63 16.80 12.41
CA ILE A 343 12.85 17.46 12.90
C ILE A 343 13.24 16.82 14.23
N THR A 344 14.45 16.24 14.30
CA THR A 344 14.90 15.45 15.45
C THR A 344 16.42 15.36 15.50
N ASP A 345 17.00 15.33 16.71
CA ASP A 345 18.42 15.03 16.93
C ASP A 345 18.68 13.62 17.47
N ALA A 346 17.61 12.86 17.74
CA ALA A 346 17.66 11.48 18.21
C ALA A 346 16.96 10.51 17.27
N GLY A 347 17.27 9.22 17.42
CA GLY A 347 16.59 8.09 16.80
C GLY A 347 15.19 7.87 17.36
N ALA A 348 14.42 6.99 16.72
CA ALA A 348 13.05 6.71 17.09
C ALA A 348 12.95 5.47 17.98
N ILE A 349 12.06 5.50 18.97
CA ILE A 349 11.68 4.32 19.74
C ILE A 349 10.95 3.34 18.81
N ASP A 350 11.55 2.16 18.68
CA ASP A 350 11.07 1.03 17.90
C ASP A 350 9.65 0.58 18.30
N GLY A 351 8.83 0.15 17.34
CA GLY A 351 7.43 -0.22 17.55
C GLY A 351 7.21 -1.42 18.49
N SER A 352 8.20 -2.30 18.62
CA SER A 352 8.15 -3.43 19.55
C SER A 352 8.53 -3.05 20.99
N ASN A 353 9.16 -1.90 21.19
CA ASN A 353 9.57 -1.44 22.52
C ASN A 353 8.34 -1.09 23.37
N LYS A 354 8.32 -1.55 24.62
CA LYS A 354 7.25 -1.26 25.60
C LYS A 354 7.00 0.24 25.83
N LEU A 355 7.99 1.09 25.52
CA LEU A 355 7.90 2.53 25.66
C LEU A 355 7.32 3.22 24.42
N SER A 356 7.23 2.54 23.28
CA SER A 356 6.65 3.07 22.05
C SER A 356 5.19 3.47 22.24
N GLY A 357 4.81 4.62 21.70
CA GLY A 357 3.42 5.06 21.68
C GLY A 357 2.66 4.66 20.44
N SER A 358 3.32 4.65 19.28
CA SER A 358 2.73 4.23 18.01
C SER A 358 2.61 2.72 17.95
N GLY A 359 3.62 2.02 18.47
CA GLY A 359 3.75 0.59 18.25
C GLY A 359 3.98 0.21 16.78
N LEU A 360 4.44 1.16 15.98
CA LEU A 360 4.71 1.04 14.54
C LEU A 360 6.15 1.45 14.25
N ASP A 361 6.75 0.81 13.24
CA ASP A 361 8.08 1.11 12.74
C ASP A 361 8.06 2.05 11.52
N ALA A 362 9.25 2.48 11.06
CA ALA A 362 9.43 3.38 9.91
C ALA A 362 8.70 2.92 8.65
N SER A 363 8.90 1.68 8.20
CA SER A 363 8.26 1.13 6.99
C SER A 363 6.74 1.17 7.05
N GLN A 364 6.15 0.92 8.23
CA GLN A 364 4.70 0.96 8.41
C GLN A 364 4.17 2.38 8.35
N LEU A 365 4.85 3.31 9.03
CA LEU A 365 4.47 4.73 8.97
C LEU A 365 4.65 5.31 7.57
N ARG A 366 5.69 4.90 6.83
CA ARG A 366 5.87 5.24 5.42
C ARG A 366 4.66 4.81 4.60
N LEU A 367 4.22 3.56 4.73
CA LEU A 367 3.07 3.04 4.00
C LEU A 367 1.76 3.74 4.38
N GLU A 368 1.55 4.03 5.68
CA GLU A 368 0.39 4.78 6.15
C GLU A 368 0.36 6.22 5.61
N ALA A 369 1.51 6.89 5.59
CA ALA A 369 1.66 8.21 4.97
C ALA A 369 1.45 8.16 3.46
N GLY A 370 2.06 7.19 2.77
CA GLY A 370 1.94 6.96 1.33
C GLY A 370 0.51 6.69 0.89
N ASN A 371 -0.25 5.89 1.64
CA ASN A 371 -1.68 5.66 1.42
C ASN A 371 -2.51 6.95 1.49
N ARG A 372 -2.04 7.96 2.22
CA ARG A 372 -2.66 9.30 2.31
C ARG A 372 -1.95 10.31 1.41
N GLY A 373 -1.02 9.90 0.57
CA GLY A 373 -0.25 10.79 -0.31
C GLY A 373 0.59 11.84 0.44
N ILE A 374 1.03 11.53 1.68
CA ILE A 374 1.85 12.41 2.51
C ILE A 374 3.33 12.10 2.23
N ALA A 375 4.11 13.10 1.85
CA ALA A 375 5.56 12.99 1.74
C ALA A 375 6.22 13.38 3.06
N ILE A 376 7.00 12.46 3.66
CA ILE A 376 7.73 12.69 4.91
C ILE A 376 9.17 13.08 4.58
N TYR A 377 9.55 14.30 4.92
CA TYR A 377 10.93 14.76 4.98
C TYR A 377 11.45 14.56 6.39
N THR A 378 12.69 14.10 6.53
CA THR A 378 13.35 14.08 7.84
C THR A 378 14.60 14.95 7.82
N LEU A 379 14.61 15.97 8.67
CA LEU A 379 15.78 16.78 9.01
C LEU A 379 16.40 16.21 10.29
N HIS A 380 17.40 15.35 10.12
CA HIS A 380 18.10 14.69 11.22
C HIS A 380 19.33 15.50 11.64
N LEU A 381 19.27 16.03 12.85
CA LEU A 381 20.28 16.88 13.44
C LEU A 381 21.38 16.01 14.06
N LYS A 382 22.54 15.92 13.40
CA LYS A 382 23.67 15.09 13.87
C LYS A 382 24.46 15.80 14.98
N THR A 383 23.82 16.05 16.12
CA THR A 383 24.41 16.73 17.27
C THR A 383 25.52 15.89 17.90
N SER A 384 26.41 16.50 18.67
CA SER A 384 27.52 15.76 19.29
C SER A 384 27.06 14.70 20.29
N GLY A 385 25.93 14.94 20.98
CA GLY A 385 25.35 14.01 21.95
C GLY A 385 24.84 12.70 21.34
N GLY A 386 24.47 12.72 20.05
CA GLY A 386 23.88 11.57 19.34
C GLY A 386 24.86 10.70 18.58
N LYS A 387 26.18 10.88 18.77
CA LYS A 387 27.21 10.25 17.94
C LYS A 387 27.03 8.72 17.78
N ASP A 388 26.71 8.03 18.87
CA ASP A 388 26.52 6.57 18.88
C ASP A 388 25.13 6.16 18.36
N ASN A 389 24.20 7.11 18.29
CA ASN A 389 22.83 6.91 17.82
C ASN A 389 22.67 7.20 16.32
N HIS A 390 23.47 8.10 15.74
CA HIS A 390 23.27 8.63 14.39
C HIS A 390 23.12 7.56 13.31
N ALA A 391 23.89 6.46 13.36
CA ALA A 391 23.82 5.43 12.33
C ALA A 391 22.47 4.69 12.36
N LYS A 392 21.97 4.38 13.57
CA LYS A 392 20.65 3.77 13.78
C LYS A 392 19.55 4.73 13.34
N ALA A 393 19.59 5.96 13.83
CA ALA A 393 18.61 7.01 13.50
C ALA A 393 18.56 7.28 11.98
N GLU A 394 19.72 7.36 11.32
CA GLU A 394 19.79 7.53 9.87
C GLU A 394 19.10 6.37 9.14
N SER A 395 19.34 5.12 9.52
CA SER A 395 18.66 3.98 8.90
C SER A 395 17.13 4.05 9.10
N GLN A 396 16.68 4.39 10.30
CA GLN A 396 15.26 4.54 10.63
C GLN A 396 14.60 5.63 9.78
N TYR A 397 15.24 6.79 9.67
CA TYR A 397 14.67 7.95 9.01
C TYR A 397 14.80 7.91 7.49
N ARG A 398 15.80 7.20 6.94
CA ARG A 398 15.84 6.89 5.52
C ARG A 398 14.69 5.98 5.10
N ASP A 399 14.38 4.97 5.90
CA ASP A 399 13.24 4.08 5.63
C ASP A 399 11.91 4.84 5.74
N LEU A 400 11.74 5.67 6.78
CA LEU A 400 10.55 6.48 7.00
C LEU A 400 10.32 7.52 5.89
N SER A 401 11.39 8.14 5.41
CA SER A 401 11.34 9.26 4.44
C SER A 401 11.47 8.81 2.98
N ASN A 402 11.34 7.51 2.71
CA ASN A 402 11.29 7.01 1.34
C ASN A 402 9.90 7.29 0.76
N PHE A 403 9.81 8.08 -0.30
CA PHE A 403 8.54 8.38 -0.95
C PHE A 403 8.34 7.45 -2.14
N ASP A 404 7.55 6.40 -1.92
CA ASP A 404 7.39 5.28 -2.87
C ASP A 404 6.89 5.74 -4.25
N SER A 405 6.07 6.80 -4.32
CA SER A 405 5.55 7.31 -5.60
C SER A 405 6.65 7.81 -6.56
N THR A 406 7.78 8.30 -6.05
CA THR A 406 8.88 8.80 -6.90
C THR A 406 10.19 8.04 -6.69
N HIS A 407 10.21 7.08 -5.76
CA HIS A 407 11.40 6.39 -5.25
C HIS A 407 12.50 7.35 -4.76
N SER A 408 12.09 8.51 -4.21
CA SER A 408 12.99 9.52 -3.65
C SER A 408 13.18 9.32 -2.15
N ASN A 409 14.41 9.47 -1.66
CA ASN A 409 14.72 9.43 -0.23
C ASN A 409 14.86 10.85 0.34
N LEU A 410 13.92 11.27 1.18
CA LEU A 410 13.77 12.65 1.67
C LEU A 410 14.43 12.90 3.03
N TYR A 411 15.47 12.13 3.31
CA TYR A 411 16.30 12.30 4.49
C TYR A 411 17.41 13.32 4.23
N GLN A 412 17.54 14.30 5.11
CA GLN A 412 18.61 15.27 5.13
C GLN A 412 19.32 15.25 6.49
N ALA A 413 20.65 15.15 6.45
CA ALA A 413 21.47 15.27 7.65
C ALA A 413 21.93 16.72 7.82
N VAL A 414 21.79 17.25 9.04
CA VAL A 414 22.42 18.51 9.46
C VAL A 414 23.63 18.17 10.32
N ASN A 415 24.82 18.23 9.71
CA ASN A 415 26.06 17.88 10.38
C ASN A 415 26.32 18.81 11.58
N ALA A 416 26.78 18.22 12.68
CA ALA A 416 27.03 18.89 13.96
C ALA A 416 25.80 19.59 14.57
N GLY A 417 24.60 19.35 14.04
CA GLY A 417 23.41 20.12 14.42
C GLY A 417 23.55 21.62 14.14
N ASP A 418 24.31 22.01 13.13
CA ASP A 418 24.53 23.43 12.84
C ASP A 418 23.21 24.18 12.55
N ILE A 419 22.86 25.12 13.44
CA ILE A 419 21.57 25.84 13.39
C ILE A 419 21.44 26.66 12.11
N LYS A 420 22.55 27.20 11.58
CA LYS A 420 22.54 27.98 10.34
C LYS A 420 22.20 27.09 9.15
N THR A 421 22.87 25.94 9.03
CA THR A 421 22.62 24.94 7.98
C THR A 421 21.21 24.38 8.07
N PHE A 422 20.75 24.06 9.29
CA PHE A 422 19.36 23.68 9.53
C PHE A 422 18.38 24.74 9.02
N GLY A 423 18.59 25.99 9.42
CA GLY A 423 17.78 27.11 8.99
C GLY A 423 17.74 27.28 7.46
N GLN A 424 18.88 27.12 6.79
CA GLN A 424 18.95 27.16 5.33
C GLN A 424 18.13 26.04 4.68
N GLN A 425 18.21 24.81 5.19
CA GLN A 425 17.43 23.68 4.67
C GLN A 425 15.93 23.87 4.86
N VAL A 426 15.50 24.37 6.04
CA VAL A 426 14.07 24.66 6.30
C VAL A 426 13.57 25.78 5.38
N ASP A 427 14.33 26.87 5.25
CA ASP A 427 13.99 27.99 4.36
C ASP A 427 13.90 27.54 2.89
N ALA A 428 14.83 26.70 2.44
CA ALA A 428 14.86 26.16 1.07
C ALA A 428 13.68 25.23 0.79
N LEU A 429 13.40 24.28 1.69
CA LEU A 429 12.28 23.35 1.56
C LEU A 429 10.94 24.09 1.46
N ALA A 430 10.70 25.03 2.37
CA ALA A 430 9.45 25.76 2.37
C ALA A 430 9.31 26.73 1.20
N SER A 431 10.41 27.32 0.74
CA SER A 431 10.41 28.14 -0.49
C SER A 431 10.05 27.29 -1.70
N ALA A 432 10.64 26.09 -1.83
CA ALA A 432 10.36 25.16 -2.92
C ALA A 432 8.89 24.72 -2.94
N ILE A 433 8.33 24.38 -1.77
CA ILE A 433 6.91 24.02 -1.65
C ILE A 433 6.02 25.20 -2.06
N THR A 434 6.33 26.42 -1.61
CA THR A 434 5.55 27.63 -1.95
C THR A 434 5.59 27.92 -3.44
N GLU A 435 6.77 27.85 -4.05
CA GLU A 435 6.97 28.08 -5.49
C GLU A 435 6.24 27.04 -6.33
N GLN A 436 6.26 25.78 -5.91
CA GLN A 436 5.55 24.72 -6.61
C GLN A 436 4.02 24.88 -6.55
N VAL A 437 3.46 25.31 -5.41
CA VAL A 437 2.03 25.63 -5.28
C VAL A 437 1.68 26.84 -6.14
N LYS A 438 2.54 27.86 -6.16
CA LYS A 438 2.39 29.03 -7.03
C LYS A 438 2.30 28.60 -8.49
N SER A 439 3.27 27.81 -8.98
CA SER A 439 3.29 27.34 -10.37
C SER A 439 2.04 26.53 -10.72
N ALA A 440 1.61 25.64 -9.83
CA ALA A 440 0.38 24.87 -10.01
C ALA A 440 -0.86 25.80 -10.10
N TYR A 441 -0.98 26.73 -9.17
CA TYR A 441 -2.09 27.67 -9.07
C TYR A 441 -2.18 28.60 -10.29
N MET A 442 -1.04 29.04 -10.81
CA MET A 442 -0.94 29.88 -12.01
C MET A 442 -1.20 29.12 -13.31
N GLY A 443 -1.34 27.79 -13.25
CA GLY A 443 -1.54 26.98 -14.45
C GLY A 443 -0.27 26.79 -15.28
N ASP A 444 0.89 27.11 -14.72
CA ASP A 444 2.17 26.78 -15.32
C ASP A 444 2.29 25.26 -15.27
N ALA A 445 1.98 24.63 -16.39
CA ALA A 445 2.12 23.21 -16.57
C ALA A 445 3.60 22.86 -16.31
N ALA A 446 3.91 22.36 -15.12
CA ALA A 446 5.11 21.55 -14.87
C ALA A 446 5.03 20.20 -15.63
N ILE A 447 4.16 20.11 -16.64
CA ILE A 447 3.97 18.98 -17.53
C ILE A 447 5.08 19.08 -18.58
N GLY A 448 6.26 18.54 -18.25
CA GLY A 448 7.17 18.01 -19.27
C GLY A 448 8.67 18.31 -19.18
N SER A 449 9.18 19.06 -18.21
CA SER A 449 10.60 19.49 -18.27
C SER A 449 11.59 18.67 -17.44
N ALA A 450 11.16 17.79 -16.53
CA ALA A 450 12.08 16.88 -15.82
C ALA A 450 12.45 15.62 -16.63
N LEU A 451 11.80 15.39 -17.78
CA LEU A 451 11.90 14.13 -18.52
C LEU A 451 13.23 13.92 -19.25
N TYR A 452 14.05 14.96 -19.47
CA TYR A 452 15.32 14.83 -20.19
C TYR A 452 16.48 15.70 -19.66
N ALA A 453 16.52 15.99 -18.37
CA ALA A 453 17.79 16.40 -17.81
C ALA A 453 18.72 15.18 -17.92
N LYS A 454 19.68 15.22 -18.85
CA LYS A 454 20.84 14.34 -18.78
C LYS A 454 21.34 14.43 -17.34
N GLU A 455 21.49 13.29 -16.68
CA GLU A 455 22.34 13.20 -15.51
C GLU A 455 23.77 13.47 -16.00
N ASP A 456 24.08 14.74 -16.27
CA ASP A 456 25.45 15.20 -16.31
C ASP A 456 25.96 14.85 -14.92
N GLY A 457 26.85 13.86 -14.79
CA GLY A 457 27.29 13.22 -13.54
C GLY A 457 27.96 14.13 -12.48
N LYS A 458 27.62 15.42 -12.46
CA LYS A 458 27.84 16.37 -11.38
C LYS A 458 27.04 15.95 -10.14
N LYS A 459 27.77 15.73 -9.05
CA LYS A 459 27.17 15.59 -7.72
C LYS A 459 26.47 16.89 -7.36
N LEU A 460 25.16 16.83 -7.18
CA LEU A 460 24.36 17.93 -6.63
C LEU A 460 24.76 18.20 -5.19
N THR A 461 24.71 19.46 -4.76
CA THR A 461 24.77 19.78 -3.33
C THR A 461 23.52 19.22 -2.62
N PRO A 462 23.56 18.99 -1.30
CA PRO A 462 22.39 18.53 -0.55
C PRO A 462 21.16 19.44 -0.76
N GLU A 463 21.37 20.75 -0.81
CA GLU A 463 20.32 21.75 -1.07
C GLU A 463 19.74 21.62 -2.48
N GLN A 464 20.59 21.49 -3.52
CA GLN A 464 20.12 21.29 -4.89
C GLN A 464 19.33 19.99 -5.05
N LYS A 465 19.80 18.91 -4.41
CA LYS A 465 19.08 17.64 -4.39
C LYS A 465 17.72 17.79 -3.71
N LEU A 466 17.67 18.46 -2.55
CA LEU A 466 16.42 18.72 -1.84
C LEU A 466 15.41 19.48 -2.72
N LEU A 467 15.85 20.51 -3.43
CA LEU A 467 15.01 21.28 -4.36
C LEU A 467 14.50 20.41 -5.52
N GLN A 468 15.37 19.60 -6.12
CA GLN A 468 15.00 18.69 -7.21
C GLN A 468 13.99 17.63 -6.75
N ASP A 469 14.25 16.98 -5.61
CA ASP A 469 13.34 15.98 -5.03
C ASP A 469 11.98 16.61 -4.69
N THR A 470 11.98 17.83 -4.16
CA THR A 470 10.73 18.55 -3.83
C THR A 470 9.91 18.91 -5.07
N ALA A 471 10.56 19.37 -6.14
CA ALA A 471 9.88 19.63 -7.41
C ALA A 471 9.27 18.35 -7.99
N LEU A 472 10.00 17.23 -7.92
CA LEU A 472 9.54 15.93 -8.41
C LEU A 472 8.34 15.40 -7.61
N ILE A 473 8.41 15.43 -6.28
CA ILE A 473 7.29 15.05 -5.39
C ILE A 473 6.09 15.92 -5.65
N GLY A 474 6.33 17.20 -5.84
CA GLY A 474 5.32 18.15 -6.18
C GLY A 474 4.54 17.82 -7.43
N HIS A 475 5.26 17.49 -8.50
CA HIS A 475 4.69 17.01 -9.74
C HIS A 475 3.91 15.71 -9.52
N ALA A 476 4.44 14.76 -8.73
CA ALA A 476 3.72 13.53 -8.39
C ALA A 476 2.39 13.80 -7.67
N MET A 477 2.37 14.74 -6.72
CA MET A 477 1.15 15.16 -6.01
C MET A 477 0.15 15.84 -6.94
N GLN A 478 0.60 16.66 -7.89
CA GLN A 478 -0.27 17.26 -8.91
C GLN A 478 -0.93 16.18 -9.79
N LEU A 479 -0.15 15.20 -10.26
CA LEU A 479 -0.67 14.08 -11.05
C LEU A 479 -1.66 13.23 -10.26
N ALA A 480 -1.42 13.00 -8.96
CA ALA A 480 -2.36 12.31 -8.08
C ALA A 480 -3.65 13.11 -7.82
N TYR A 481 -3.52 14.42 -7.62
CA TYR A 481 -4.66 15.31 -7.42
C TYR A 481 -5.55 15.39 -8.67
N LEU A 482 -4.95 15.59 -9.85
CA LEU A 482 -5.65 15.59 -11.14
C LEU A 482 -6.27 14.22 -11.42
N GLY A 483 -5.54 13.14 -11.13
CA GLY A 483 -6.04 11.77 -11.26
C GLY A 483 -7.29 11.53 -10.42
N LYS A 484 -7.28 11.98 -9.17
CA LYS A 484 -8.44 11.91 -8.27
C LYS A 484 -9.61 12.75 -8.77
N ARG A 485 -9.38 14.00 -9.20
CA ARG A 485 -10.46 14.88 -9.70
C ARG A 485 -11.10 14.36 -10.98
N ASN A 486 -10.29 13.77 -11.86
CA ASN A 486 -10.73 13.26 -13.15
C ASN A 486 -11.19 11.80 -13.09
N SER A 487 -11.17 11.18 -11.90
CA SER A 487 -11.44 9.76 -11.71
C SER A 487 -10.68 8.91 -12.74
N THR A 488 -9.39 9.21 -12.91
CA THR A 488 -8.56 8.59 -13.95
C THR A 488 -8.52 7.08 -13.77
N GLN A 489 -8.75 6.36 -14.86
CA GLN A 489 -8.91 4.91 -14.86
C GLN A 489 -7.76 4.23 -15.60
N ALA A 490 -7.42 3.01 -15.16
CA ALA A 490 -6.51 2.16 -15.90
C ALA A 490 -7.10 1.82 -17.29
N PRO A 491 -6.26 1.72 -18.34
CA PRO A 491 -6.74 1.42 -19.69
C PRO A 491 -7.35 0.02 -19.72
N LEU A 492 -8.44 -0.16 -20.47
CA LEU A 492 -9.05 -1.48 -20.64
C LEU A 492 -8.26 -2.29 -21.67
N VAL A 493 -7.58 -3.33 -21.21
CA VAL A 493 -6.72 -4.18 -22.06
C VAL A 493 -6.95 -5.63 -21.68
N PHE A 494 -7.33 -6.48 -22.63
CA PHE A 494 -7.63 -7.88 -22.28
C PHE A 494 -6.37 -8.74 -22.13
N GLN A 495 -5.38 -8.55 -23.00
CA GLN A 495 -4.14 -9.31 -22.98
C GLN A 495 -3.04 -8.48 -23.63
N ALA A 496 -2.01 -8.10 -22.89
CA ALA A 496 -0.88 -7.32 -23.40
C ALA A 496 0.41 -7.59 -22.63
N TRP A 497 1.54 -7.28 -23.25
CA TRP A 497 2.85 -7.36 -22.65
C TRP A 497 3.29 -6.00 -22.12
N ILE A 498 3.79 -5.98 -20.89
CA ILE A 498 4.34 -4.78 -20.23
C ILE A 498 5.71 -5.10 -19.62
N SER A 499 6.49 -4.07 -19.38
CA SER A 499 7.71 -4.13 -18.56
C SER A 499 7.41 -3.58 -17.17
N ASP A 500 7.87 -4.27 -16.12
CA ASP A 500 7.79 -3.79 -14.72
C ASP A 500 8.78 -2.65 -14.41
N ARG A 501 9.65 -2.31 -15.36
CA ARG A 501 10.58 -1.17 -15.36
C ARG A 501 10.34 -0.22 -16.54
N ASP A 502 10.76 1.03 -16.41
CA ASP A 502 10.72 2.01 -17.51
C ASP A 502 11.61 1.55 -18.67
N LEU A 503 11.16 1.78 -19.91
CA LEU A 503 11.87 1.30 -21.11
C LEU A 503 13.21 2.01 -21.35
N ILE A 504 13.40 3.20 -20.79
CA ILE A 504 14.60 4.02 -20.92
C ILE A 504 15.34 4.09 -19.58
N LYS A 505 14.65 4.49 -18.50
CA LYS A 505 15.19 4.56 -17.13
C LYS A 505 14.95 3.23 -16.41
N GLN A 506 15.60 2.16 -16.87
CA GLN A 506 15.33 0.78 -16.46
C GLN A 506 15.55 0.48 -14.96
N ASN A 507 16.16 1.41 -14.20
CA ASN A 507 16.25 1.35 -12.75
C ASN A 507 14.94 1.76 -12.02
N ILE A 508 13.99 2.40 -12.70
CA ILE A 508 12.74 2.91 -12.12
C ILE A 508 11.60 1.92 -12.41
N PRO A 509 10.87 1.43 -11.40
CA PRO A 509 9.73 0.55 -11.61
C PRO A 509 8.50 1.32 -12.10
N THR A 510 7.75 0.67 -12.99
CA THR A 510 6.48 1.18 -13.54
C THR A 510 5.27 0.63 -12.79
N THR A 511 5.45 -0.47 -12.06
CA THR A 511 4.39 -1.14 -11.31
C THR A 511 4.87 -1.70 -9.97
N ASP A 512 3.98 -1.70 -8.98
CA ASP A 512 4.13 -2.39 -7.70
C ASP A 512 3.30 -3.67 -7.69
N VAL A 513 3.84 -4.74 -7.10
CA VAL A 513 3.11 -5.99 -6.92
C VAL A 513 2.27 -5.94 -5.64
N ARG A 514 0.98 -6.27 -5.78
CA ARG A 514 0.01 -6.37 -4.68
C ARG A 514 -0.61 -7.78 -4.64
N VAL A 515 -0.87 -8.27 -3.44
CA VAL A 515 -1.60 -9.50 -3.17
C VAL A 515 -3.04 -9.14 -2.76
N LEU A 516 -4.02 -9.62 -3.52
CA LEU A 516 -5.44 -9.42 -3.29
C LEU A 516 -5.98 -10.46 -2.30
N LEU A 517 -5.89 -10.18 -1.01
CA LEU A 517 -6.46 -11.08 0.00
C LEU A 517 -7.94 -10.77 0.21
N THR A 518 -8.74 -11.83 0.37
CA THR A 518 -10.09 -11.70 0.92
C THR A 518 -10.04 -11.36 2.40
N LYS A 519 -11.12 -10.81 2.95
CA LYS A 519 -11.21 -10.51 4.39
C LYS A 519 -11.07 -11.76 5.25
N GLY A 520 -11.62 -12.89 4.80
CA GLY A 520 -11.38 -14.20 5.42
C GLY A 520 -9.90 -14.58 5.44
N GLN A 521 -9.24 -14.55 4.28
CA GLN A 521 -7.81 -14.89 4.17
C GLN A 521 -6.91 -13.97 5.00
N LEU A 522 -7.20 -12.67 5.08
CA LEU A 522 -6.43 -11.75 5.91
C LEU A 522 -6.61 -12.06 7.41
N SER A 523 -7.81 -12.46 7.83
CA SER A 523 -8.06 -12.90 9.21
C SER A 523 -7.26 -14.16 9.54
N ASP A 524 -7.31 -15.16 8.66
CA ASP A 524 -6.57 -16.42 8.83
C ASP A 524 -5.05 -16.16 8.86
N LEU A 525 -4.55 -15.26 8.00
CA LEU A 525 -3.16 -14.81 7.99
C LEU A 525 -2.75 -14.15 9.31
N SER A 526 -3.61 -13.26 9.82
CA SER A 526 -3.39 -12.56 11.08
C SER A 526 -3.31 -13.54 12.24
N ASP A 527 -4.20 -14.54 12.28
CA ASP A 527 -4.20 -15.57 13.32
C ASP A 527 -2.95 -16.44 13.23
N ALA A 528 -2.55 -16.86 12.02
CA ALA A 528 -1.33 -17.61 11.78
C ALA A 528 -0.09 -16.85 12.25
N VAL A 529 0.07 -15.60 11.82
CA VAL A 529 1.20 -14.75 12.21
C VAL A 529 1.21 -14.48 13.72
N GLY A 530 0.04 -14.30 14.35
CA GLY A 530 -0.08 -14.17 15.81
C GLY A 530 0.40 -15.41 16.55
N GLN A 531 0.07 -16.60 16.04
CA GLN A 531 0.53 -17.87 16.62
C GLN A 531 2.04 -18.09 16.43
N ILE A 532 2.58 -17.76 15.25
CA ILE A 532 4.03 -17.79 15.00
C ILE A 532 4.75 -16.81 15.93
N LEU A 533 4.22 -15.59 16.07
CA LEU A 533 4.80 -14.58 16.95
C LEU A 533 4.85 -15.07 18.41
N LYS A 534 3.78 -15.71 18.89
CA LYS A 534 3.76 -16.30 20.23
C LYS A 534 4.83 -17.39 20.37
N ALA A 535 4.92 -18.31 19.41
CA ALA A 535 5.91 -19.38 19.41
C ALA A 535 7.35 -18.85 19.33
N ALA A 536 7.60 -17.82 18.52
CA ALA A 536 8.92 -17.19 18.38
C ALA A 536 9.37 -16.49 19.67
N ASN A 537 8.46 -15.81 20.37
CA ASN A 537 8.75 -15.22 21.69
C ASN A 537 9.16 -16.29 22.71
N GLU A 538 8.52 -17.47 22.70
CA GLU A 538 8.91 -18.60 23.54
C GLU A 538 10.23 -19.26 23.04
N GLY A 539 10.46 -19.24 21.72
CA GLY A 539 11.63 -19.74 21.01
C GLY A 539 12.94 -19.04 21.38
N MET A 540 12.87 -17.79 21.86
CA MET A 540 14.01 -17.08 22.47
C MET A 540 14.59 -17.82 23.68
N ILE A 541 13.76 -18.59 24.39
CA ILE A 541 14.14 -19.39 25.56
C ILE A 541 14.42 -20.83 25.15
N SER A 542 13.63 -21.40 24.23
CA SER A 542 13.79 -22.78 23.77
C SER A 542 13.43 -22.93 22.29
N PRO A 543 14.42 -22.94 21.38
CA PRO A 543 14.20 -23.10 19.93
C PRO A 543 13.37 -24.34 19.56
N THR A 544 13.62 -25.47 20.22
CA THR A 544 12.90 -26.72 19.95
C THR A 544 11.43 -26.61 20.30
N LYS A 545 11.08 -25.94 21.41
CA LYS A 545 9.67 -25.71 21.80
C LYS A 545 8.93 -24.82 20.80
N MET A 546 9.60 -23.84 20.18
CA MET A 546 9.00 -23.03 19.13
C MET A 546 8.52 -23.90 17.97
N PHE A 547 9.39 -24.78 17.44
CA PHE A 547 9.02 -25.62 16.29
C PHE A 547 8.05 -26.75 16.64
N GLU A 548 8.07 -27.26 17.89
CA GLU A 548 7.00 -28.13 18.40
C GLU A 548 5.63 -27.41 18.41
N GLN A 549 5.60 -26.14 18.85
CA GLN A 549 4.38 -25.33 18.81
C GLN A 549 3.93 -25.03 17.39
N LEU A 550 4.84 -24.64 16.50
CA LEU A 550 4.52 -24.40 15.08
C LEU A 550 3.95 -25.66 14.40
N ARG A 551 4.48 -26.84 14.70
CA ARG A 551 3.91 -28.14 14.25
C ARG A 551 2.52 -28.39 14.85
N THR A 552 2.27 -27.97 16.09
CA THR A 552 0.95 -28.06 16.72
C THR A 552 -0.06 -27.12 16.05
N VAL A 553 0.36 -25.87 15.77
CA VAL A 553 -0.43 -24.88 15.03
C VAL A 553 -0.79 -25.41 13.64
N ALA A 554 0.19 -25.93 12.91
CA ALA A 554 0.00 -26.58 11.61
C ALA A 554 -1.06 -27.69 11.65
N ALA A 555 -1.00 -28.57 12.66
CA ALA A 555 -1.98 -29.63 12.83
C ALA A 555 -3.39 -29.08 13.09
N THR A 556 -3.53 -27.99 13.87
CA THR A 556 -4.83 -27.34 14.09
C THR A 556 -5.39 -26.65 12.84
N MET A 557 -4.51 -26.26 11.91
CA MET A 557 -4.88 -25.63 10.64
C MET A 557 -5.14 -26.65 9.51
N GLY A 558 -5.14 -27.96 9.82
CA GLY A 558 -5.54 -29.02 8.90
C GLY A 558 -4.40 -29.71 8.15
N THR A 559 -3.13 -29.46 8.51
CA THR A 559 -1.98 -30.21 7.97
C THR A 559 -1.91 -31.61 8.61
N ASP A 560 -1.61 -32.65 7.82
CA ASP A 560 -1.57 -34.05 8.30
C ASP A 560 -0.47 -34.25 9.37
N PRO A 561 -0.83 -34.61 10.62
CA PRO A 561 0.11 -34.82 11.71
C PRO A 561 1.20 -35.88 11.44
N ASN A 562 0.95 -36.84 10.56
CA ASN A 562 1.91 -37.89 10.23
C ASN A 562 3.00 -37.41 9.25
N GLN A 563 2.69 -36.44 8.39
CA GLN A 563 3.68 -35.78 7.52
C GLN A 563 4.58 -34.85 8.33
N LEU A 564 4.02 -34.17 9.34
CA LEU A 564 4.74 -33.24 10.22
C LEU A 564 5.79 -33.91 11.11
N LYS A 565 5.61 -35.20 11.46
CA LYS A 565 6.53 -35.97 12.31
C LYS A 565 7.76 -36.53 11.57
N GLN A 566 7.74 -36.55 10.23
CA GLN A 566 8.82 -37.15 9.42
C GLN A 566 9.82 -36.12 8.88
N GLN A 567 9.63 -34.82 9.15
CA GLN A 567 10.49 -33.74 8.67
C GLN A 567 11.22 -33.07 9.84
N ASP A 568 12.39 -33.58 10.17
CA ASP A 568 13.24 -33.02 11.24
C ASP A 568 13.67 -31.57 10.96
N ASN A 569 13.70 -31.13 9.68
CA ASN A 569 14.02 -29.77 9.23
C ASN A 569 12.89 -29.09 8.43
N ALA A 570 11.63 -29.30 8.81
CA ALA A 570 10.49 -28.63 8.16
C ALA A 570 10.57 -27.10 8.32
N ARG A 571 10.43 -26.36 7.21
CA ARG A 571 10.29 -24.90 7.26
C ARG A 571 8.85 -24.52 7.58
N ILE A 572 8.62 -23.31 8.08
CA ILE A 572 7.25 -22.82 8.38
C ILE A 572 6.31 -22.94 7.17
N GLY A 573 6.81 -22.73 5.95
CA GLY A 573 6.03 -22.92 4.72
C GLY A 573 5.57 -24.36 4.50
N ASP A 574 6.41 -25.34 4.81
CA ASP A 574 6.11 -26.77 4.66
C ASP A 574 5.07 -27.24 5.68
N LEU A 575 4.99 -26.55 6.82
CA LEU A 575 4.01 -26.81 7.87
C LEU A 575 2.59 -26.35 7.48
N GLY A 576 2.44 -25.53 6.43
CA GLY A 576 1.13 -25.01 5.97
C GLY A 576 0.51 -23.96 6.91
N VAL A 577 1.25 -23.50 7.92
CA VAL A 577 0.77 -22.55 8.95
C VAL A 577 0.33 -21.22 8.36
N LEU A 578 0.99 -20.77 7.30
CA LEU A 578 0.72 -19.49 6.64
C LEU A 578 -0.29 -19.59 5.49
N GLY A 579 -0.92 -20.76 5.31
CA GLY A 579 -1.92 -21.00 4.27
C GLY A 579 -1.31 -21.22 2.87
N GLU A 580 -2.07 -21.92 2.02
CA GLU A 580 -1.56 -22.39 0.72
C GLU A 580 -1.42 -21.29 -0.35
N TYR A 581 -1.95 -20.08 -0.08
CA TYR A 581 -1.91 -18.96 -1.02
C TYR A 581 -0.58 -18.21 -0.98
N LEU A 582 0.24 -18.42 0.06
CA LEU A 582 1.58 -17.85 0.16
C LEU A 582 2.65 -18.73 -0.50
N THR A 583 2.45 -20.05 -0.52
CA THR A 583 3.41 -21.02 -1.07
C THR A 583 3.75 -20.79 -2.53
N ASP A 584 2.77 -20.34 -3.33
CA ASP A 584 2.98 -20.18 -4.77
C ASP A 584 3.47 -18.78 -5.13
N LEU A 585 3.45 -17.82 -4.20
CA LEU A 585 3.85 -16.44 -4.49
C LEU A 585 5.34 -16.40 -4.88
N PRO A 586 5.71 -15.66 -5.96
CA PRO A 586 7.08 -15.62 -6.46
C PRO A 586 7.92 -14.64 -5.63
N TYR A 587 8.06 -14.89 -4.33
CA TYR A 587 8.82 -14.03 -3.41
C TYR A 587 9.64 -14.86 -2.42
N LYS A 588 10.69 -14.23 -1.89
CA LYS A 588 11.47 -14.78 -0.79
C LYS A 588 10.85 -14.31 0.52
N SER A 589 10.10 -15.19 1.18
CA SER A 589 9.60 -14.94 2.53
C SER A 589 10.68 -15.26 3.55
N ASP A 590 10.97 -14.32 4.45
CA ASP A 590 11.83 -14.56 5.61
C ASP A 590 11.19 -15.53 6.61
N VAL A 591 9.85 -15.61 6.61
CA VAL A 591 9.08 -16.44 7.54
C VAL A 591 8.88 -17.85 7.00
N LEU A 592 8.43 -18.00 5.75
CA LEU A 592 8.17 -19.34 5.17
C LEU A 592 9.45 -20.17 5.08
N ASN A 593 10.60 -19.53 4.91
CA ASN A 593 11.89 -20.22 4.78
C ASN A 593 12.58 -20.50 6.12
N LEU A 594 11.98 -20.07 7.25
CA LEU A 594 12.57 -20.27 8.57
C LEU A 594 12.43 -21.74 9.00
N ASP A 595 13.56 -22.36 9.33
CA ASP A 595 13.67 -23.67 9.98
C ASP A 595 14.40 -23.58 11.33
N GLU A 596 14.41 -24.69 12.08
CA GLU A 596 14.96 -24.73 13.44
C GLU A 596 16.47 -24.47 13.47
N GLU A 597 17.21 -24.97 12.49
CA GLU A 597 18.66 -24.75 12.38
C GLU A 597 18.98 -23.28 12.09
N THR A 598 18.26 -22.67 11.15
CA THR A 598 18.39 -21.25 10.82
C THR A 598 18.11 -20.39 12.04
N TRP A 599 17.02 -20.66 12.77
CA TRP A 599 16.70 -19.93 14.00
C TRP A 599 17.80 -20.06 15.07
N LYS A 600 18.34 -21.27 15.28
CA LYS A 600 19.44 -21.51 16.24
C LYS A 600 20.75 -20.84 15.83
N SER A 601 20.97 -20.65 14.53
CA SER A 601 22.17 -20.00 14.00
C SER A 601 22.17 -18.48 14.18
N TRP A 602 20.98 -17.88 14.35
CA TRP A 602 20.82 -16.45 14.54
C TRP A 602 21.30 -16.01 15.92
N ASP A 603 21.95 -14.85 15.97
CA ASP A 603 22.21 -14.16 17.22
C ASP A 603 20.91 -13.56 17.79
N GLY A 604 20.93 -13.20 19.08
CA GLY A 604 19.75 -12.67 19.76
C GLY A 604 19.16 -11.42 19.08
N LEU A 605 20.01 -10.58 18.48
CA LEU A 605 19.57 -9.38 17.76
C LEU A 605 18.80 -9.73 16.48
N SER A 606 19.23 -10.75 15.73
CA SER A 606 18.53 -11.20 14.53
C SER A 606 17.20 -11.88 14.85
N GLN A 607 17.17 -12.68 15.93
CA GLN A 607 15.92 -13.28 16.44
C GLN A 607 14.92 -12.21 16.90
N GLU A 608 15.38 -11.20 17.65
CA GLU A 608 14.56 -10.06 18.07
C GLU A 608 14.06 -9.25 16.87
N LYS A 609 14.92 -9.00 15.87
CA LYS A 609 14.52 -8.34 14.62
C LYS A 609 13.41 -9.10 13.90
N PHE A 610 13.47 -10.43 13.84
CA PHE A 610 12.43 -11.25 13.22
C PHE A 610 11.10 -11.15 13.99
N ILE A 611 11.13 -11.31 15.31
CA ILE A 611 9.94 -11.17 16.18
C ILE A 611 9.31 -9.79 16.02
N ARG A 612 10.12 -8.74 15.99
CA ARG A 612 9.66 -7.37 15.72
C ARG A 612 8.96 -7.28 14.37
N THR A 613 9.60 -7.73 13.30
CA THR A 613 9.01 -7.71 11.94
C THR A 613 7.64 -8.39 11.91
N LEU A 614 7.50 -9.56 12.56
CA LEU A 614 6.22 -10.27 12.66
C LEU A 614 5.17 -9.48 13.45
N SER A 615 5.53 -8.94 14.62
CA SER A 615 4.65 -8.09 15.42
C SER A 615 4.17 -6.87 14.63
N SER A 616 5.07 -6.25 13.87
CA SER A 616 4.76 -5.10 13.02
C SER A 616 3.78 -5.51 11.91
N LYS A 617 4.05 -6.56 11.14
CA LYS A 617 3.12 -7.07 10.10
C LYS A 617 1.73 -7.39 10.67
N LEU A 618 1.66 -8.06 11.82
CA LEU A 618 0.41 -8.42 12.50
C LEU A 618 -0.48 -7.20 12.80
N ARG A 619 0.11 -6.14 13.37
CA ARG A 619 -0.62 -4.90 13.67
C ARG A 619 -1.18 -4.25 12.40
N HIS A 620 -0.45 -4.35 11.30
CA HIS A 620 -0.88 -3.78 10.03
C HIS A 620 -2.07 -4.56 9.43
N TYR A 621 -2.06 -5.89 9.54
CA TYR A 621 -3.21 -6.71 9.15
C TYR A 621 -4.46 -6.38 9.95
N GLN A 622 -4.32 -6.11 11.26
CA GLN A 622 -5.43 -5.64 12.09
C GLN A 622 -5.97 -4.29 11.61
N LYS A 623 -5.09 -3.36 11.22
CA LYS A 623 -5.49 -2.06 10.65
C LYS A 623 -6.23 -2.21 9.32
N TYR A 624 -5.74 -3.05 8.41
CA TYR A 624 -6.44 -3.36 7.15
C TYR A 624 -7.80 -4.02 7.37
N ASN A 625 -7.89 -4.93 8.33
CA ASN A 625 -9.15 -5.60 8.65
C ASN A 625 -10.20 -4.62 9.21
N ALA A 626 -9.76 -3.63 9.98
CA ALA A 626 -10.60 -2.56 10.52
C ALA A 626 -11.01 -1.50 9.47
N ASP A 627 -10.30 -1.41 8.35
CA ASP A 627 -10.57 -0.46 7.28
C ASP A 627 -11.73 -0.91 6.39
N VAL A 628 -12.95 -0.60 6.81
CA VAL A 628 -14.18 -1.06 6.12
C VAL A 628 -14.38 -0.45 4.73
N ASP A 629 -13.81 0.72 4.45
CA ASP A 629 -14.10 1.50 3.24
C ASP A 629 -13.28 1.04 2.02
N ARG A 630 -12.15 0.36 2.25
CA ARG A 630 -11.23 -0.07 1.19
C ARG A 630 -11.43 -1.51 0.72
N TRP A 631 -12.40 -2.25 1.29
CA TRP A 631 -12.74 -3.61 0.86
C TRP A 631 -13.59 -3.61 -0.42
N VAL A 632 -13.08 -4.23 -1.47
CA VAL A 632 -13.70 -4.22 -2.80
C VAL A 632 -14.49 -5.49 -3.06
N GLU A 633 -15.77 -5.33 -3.43
CA GLU A 633 -16.60 -6.39 -3.98
C GLU A 633 -16.24 -6.63 -5.46
N LEU A 634 -15.83 -7.87 -5.77
CA LEU A 634 -15.51 -8.33 -7.13
C LEU A 634 -16.64 -9.14 -7.78
N ALA A 635 -17.60 -9.66 -7.02
CA ALA A 635 -18.76 -10.35 -7.56
C ALA A 635 -20.02 -9.86 -6.85
N LYS A 636 -21.02 -9.47 -7.63
CA LYS A 636 -22.26 -8.91 -7.09
C LYS A 636 -22.95 -9.92 -6.17
N GLY A 637 -23.21 -9.50 -4.93
CA GLY A 637 -23.86 -10.33 -3.94
C GLY A 637 -22.96 -11.42 -3.36
N SER A 638 -21.63 -11.21 -3.38
CA SER A 638 -20.67 -12.00 -2.62
C SER A 638 -20.78 -11.71 -1.13
N ASP A 639 -20.38 -12.66 -0.30
CA ASP A 639 -20.28 -12.44 1.14
C ASP A 639 -19.26 -11.33 1.45
N PRO A 640 -19.48 -10.47 2.48
CA PRO A 640 -18.48 -9.49 2.90
C PRO A 640 -17.10 -10.07 3.22
N ARG A 641 -17.02 -11.34 3.62
CA ARG A 641 -15.75 -12.06 3.85
C ARG A 641 -14.95 -12.31 2.58
N ASP A 642 -15.61 -12.35 1.41
CA ASP A 642 -15.00 -12.60 0.09
C ASP A 642 -14.61 -11.30 -0.64
N ARG A 643 -14.91 -10.13 -0.05
CA ARG A 643 -14.36 -8.85 -0.52
C ARG A 643 -12.85 -8.86 -0.41
N VAL A 644 -12.18 -8.23 -1.38
CA VAL A 644 -10.72 -8.24 -1.49
C VAL A 644 -10.10 -6.91 -1.11
N TYR A 645 -8.82 -6.97 -0.70
CA TYR A 645 -7.99 -5.83 -0.40
C TYR A 645 -6.60 -6.00 -1.04
N PRO A 646 -6.07 -4.99 -1.77
CA PRO A 646 -4.73 -5.07 -2.39
C PRO A 646 -3.62 -4.76 -1.38
N ILE A 647 -2.99 -5.80 -0.84
CA ILE A 647 -1.90 -5.68 0.14
C ILE A 647 -0.55 -5.60 -0.58
N PRO A 648 0.34 -4.63 -0.28
CA PRO A 648 1.70 -4.62 -0.81
C PRO A 648 2.42 -5.95 -0.57
N LEU A 649 3.13 -6.47 -1.59
CA LEU A 649 3.88 -7.73 -1.45
C LEU A 649 4.90 -7.68 -0.30
N GLU A 650 5.52 -6.53 -0.04
CA GLU A 650 6.46 -6.33 1.08
C GLU A 650 5.82 -6.51 2.47
N MET A 651 4.48 -6.40 2.56
CA MET A 651 3.76 -6.61 3.80
C MET A 651 3.41 -8.07 4.05
N MET A 652 3.58 -8.97 3.08
CA MET A 652 3.38 -10.41 3.25
C MET A 652 4.46 -10.99 4.17
N PRO A 653 4.16 -12.02 5.00
CA PRO A 653 5.10 -12.54 5.99
C PRO A 653 6.36 -13.08 5.35
#